data_AF-A0A068U4U9-F1
#
_entry.id   AF-A0A068U4U9-F1
#
_cell.length_a   1.000
_cell.length_b   1.000
_cell.length_c   1.000
_cell.angle_alpha   90.00
_cell.angle_beta   90.00
_cell.angle_gamma   90.00
#
_symmetry.space_group_name_H-M   'P 1'
#
loop_
_entity.id
_entity.type
_entity.pdbx_description
1 polymer ?
#
loop_
_entity_poly.entity_id
_entity_poly.type
_entity_poly.pdbx_seq_one_letter_code
_entity_poly.pdbx_strand_id
1 'polypeptide(L)'
;MRFLQLLQSPKSIHFLFRLFHCNLIQSPWRPGQLIQTRKSRLQQPCKRIGETHPASLSLLPLPCVLDEGAFFTMMLFTSKSSIFSLSILLLFASFFLNPFFNPQPTPQNQTHSPISSSSTAASESKKAHQQDQHFTRRNHIIRFNNYKKAEDHKNYLKEKLQFKGWEWIERKNPAAKFPTDFGLVEIEDSKRDVLIGKFLELELVKDVSLDLSYQRVILEEDKEENEGNVGGFLDEKKRPGKLFTAMSFSEPEENYYAVANTSNMRISWRRNLMVQKSQVTSFFGADALWSKGYTGSKVKMAIFDTGIRANHPHFRKIKERTNWTNEDTLNDNLGHGTFVAGVIAGEDSECLGFAPDTEIYAFRVFTDAQVSYTSWFLDAFNYAIATNMDVLNLSIGGPDYLDLPFVEKVWELTANNIIMVSAIGNDGPLYGTLNNPADQSDVIGVGGIDYSDHIASFSSRGMSTWELPHGYGRIKPDIVAYGREILGSKISTGCKSLSGTSVASPVVAGIVCLLVSVIPENKRKDILNPASMKQALVEGAVKLSDPNMYEQGAGRVSLLESYEILKSYKPRASIFPSVLDYTDCPYSWPFCRQPLYAGAMPVIFNATILNGMGVIGYVESPPTWHPSDEEGNLLSIHFTYSEIIWPWTGYLALHMQIKEEGAQFSGEIEGNVTVKIYSPPANGQNKPQTSICVLHLKLKVAPTPPRSARILWDQFHSIKYPPGYIPKDSLDVRNDILDWHGDHLHTNFHVMFNMLRDAGYFVETLGSPFTCFDAQHYGTLMLVDLEDEFFTEEIKKLREDVINTGLGLVVFADWYNVDTMVKMRFFDDNTRSWWTPVTGGANLPALNDLLSPFGIAFGDRILNGDFVMNGEESRYASGTNIVKFPGGGYLHSFPFVDSSESGATQNVLLSGMMKADSPILGLLEVGGGRIAVYGDSNCLDSSHMVTNCFWLLKRLLNFTSGNIKDPVLFSESNRQHMPLHLDNNQLPSRRTDVNFSTYSSVVGKELICGSDSRFEVWGTKGYSLQVRGRNRRLPGYAVIDLGTGLNSTRDASNTRAFDSSEKKNDDNRYFGLFNREDMDMPVVVASHWLLPAIVAIFGLLLLVSFWRIRQKRRRRRKGSGSSRSANP
;
A
#
# COMPACT_ATOMS: atom_id res chain seq x y z
N MET A 1 -12.15 66.13 0.94
CA MET A 1 -11.99 67.43 1.64
C MET A 1 -11.42 67.17 3.05
N ARG A 2 -10.84 68.20 3.69
CA ARG A 2 -10.57 68.41 5.15
C ARG A 2 -10.85 67.26 6.16
N PHE A 3 -10.03 67.01 7.19
CA PHE A 3 -8.66 67.45 7.55
C PHE A 3 -8.22 66.74 8.85
N LEU A 4 -6.90 66.50 9.06
CA LEU A 4 -6.18 66.44 10.36
C LEU A 4 -6.60 65.41 11.45
N GLN A 5 -5.71 64.54 11.96
CA GLN A 5 -4.76 64.72 13.11
C GLN A 5 -5.39 64.60 14.52
N LEU A 6 -4.65 64.30 15.61
CA LEU A 6 -3.44 63.50 15.88
C LEU A 6 -3.25 63.45 17.42
N LEU A 7 -2.36 62.58 17.92
CA LEU A 7 -1.82 62.60 19.30
C LEU A 7 -2.87 62.30 20.40
N GLN A 8 -2.51 61.97 21.65
CA GLN A 8 -1.22 62.08 22.34
C GLN A 8 -1.03 60.96 23.37
N SER A 9 0.21 60.52 23.60
CA SER A 9 0.60 59.78 24.81
C SER A 9 1.46 60.66 25.71
N PRO A 10 1.57 60.32 27.00
CA PRO A 10 2.91 60.16 27.58
C PRO A 10 3.02 58.98 28.58
N LYS A 11 4.21 58.77 29.15
CA LYS A 11 4.57 57.67 30.06
C LYS A 11 4.87 58.15 31.49
N SER A 12 4.83 57.19 32.43
CA SER A 12 5.58 57.14 33.72
C SER A 12 5.16 58.05 34.89
N ILE A 13 5.17 57.51 36.14
CA ILE A 13 5.99 57.98 37.29
C ILE A 13 5.78 57.13 38.60
N HIS A 14 6.86 57.07 39.39
CA HIS A 14 7.17 56.54 40.75
C HIS A 14 6.19 55.76 41.68
N PHE A 15 6.70 54.62 42.21
CA PHE A 15 7.11 54.39 43.63
C PHE A 15 6.50 55.22 44.79
N LEU A 16 6.01 54.57 45.87
CA LEU A 16 6.68 54.44 47.21
C LEU A 16 5.84 53.79 48.36
N PHE A 17 6.28 52.61 48.83
CA PHE A 17 6.41 52.14 50.25
C PHE A 17 5.24 51.75 51.20
N ARG A 18 5.57 50.76 52.08
CA ARG A 18 4.94 50.27 53.36
C ARG A 18 3.67 49.39 53.27
N LEU A 19 3.47 48.32 54.07
CA LEU A 19 4.36 47.51 54.96
C LEU A 19 3.68 46.16 55.39
N PHE A 20 4.45 45.20 55.92
CA PHE A 20 4.10 43.85 56.49
C PHE A 20 3.55 42.79 55.48
N HIS A 21 4.11 41.58 55.30
CA HIS A 21 4.52 40.44 56.18
C HIS A 21 3.37 39.44 56.48
N CYS A 22 3.54 38.09 56.44
CA CYS A 22 4.75 37.27 56.19
C CYS A 22 4.46 35.82 55.69
N ASN A 23 5.55 35.12 55.33
CA ASN A 23 5.78 33.66 55.22
C ASN A 23 5.54 32.91 53.90
N LEU A 24 6.44 31.95 53.66
CA LEU A 24 6.51 30.99 52.56
C LEU A 24 5.82 29.67 52.96
N ILE A 25 5.58 28.78 51.98
CA ILE A 25 5.96 27.36 52.06
C ILE A 25 6.12 26.77 50.64
N GLN A 26 6.78 25.63 50.55
CA GLN A 26 7.09 24.90 49.30
C GLN A 26 5.90 24.06 48.81
N SER A 27 6.05 23.42 47.64
CA SER A 27 5.36 22.17 47.28
C SER A 27 5.92 20.99 48.11
N PRO A 28 5.52 19.70 47.93
CA PRO A 28 4.52 19.09 47.03
C PRO A 28 3.60 18.03 47.75
N TRP A 29 3.04 17.07 46.99
CA TRP A 29 2.52 15.72 47.38
C TRP A 29 1.07 15.47 47.90
N ARG A 30 0.30 14.80 47.02
CA ARG A 30 -0.50 13.55 47.23
C ARG A 30 -1.79 13.55 48.11
N PRO A 31 -2.62 12.46 48.06
CA PRO A 31 -4.06 12.53 48.35
C PRO A 31 -4.48 11.97 49.72
N GLY A 32 -5.78 12.04 50.03
CA GLY A 32 -6.40 11.34 51.17
C GLY A 32 -7.92 11.21 51.08
N GLN A 33 -8.46 10.03 51.41
CA GLN A 33 -9.89 9.77 51.56
C GLN A 33 -10.44 10.29 52.92
N LEU A 34 -11.75 10.19 53.13
CA LEU A 34 -12.48 10.66 54.31
C LEU A 34 -13.24 9.50 54.97
N ILE A 35 -13.42 9.54 56.30
CA ILE A 35 -14.20 8.61 57.15
C ILE A 35 -13.48 7.26 57.38
N GLN A 36 -13.09 6.82 58.59
CA GLN A 36 -13.04 7.38 59.97
C GLN A 36 -11.84 6.72 60.74
N THR A 37 -11.58 6.73 62.07
CA THR A 37 -12.40 6.86 63.30
C THR A 37 -11.53 7.30 64.53
N ARG A 38 -12.18 7.44 65.70
CA ARG A 38 -11.70 7.42 67.12
C ARG A 38 -10.50 6.45 67.42
N LYS A 39 -9.64 6.62 68.45
CA LYS A 39 -9.56 7.62 69.56
C LYS A 39 -8.17 7.63 70.30
N SER A 40 -7.77 8.82 70.77
CA SER A 40 -7.14 9.13 72.09
C SER A 40 -5.62 8.99 72.40
N ARG A 41 -5.12 10.04 73.10
CA ARG A 41 -4.05 10.14 74.15
C ARG A 41 -2.52 10.14 73.81
N LEU A 42 -1.94 11.34 74.03
CA LEU A 42 -0.77 11.67 74.87
C LEU A 42 0.70 11.43 74.44
N GLN A 43 1.50 12.48 74.74
CA GLN A 43 2.93 12.54 75.12
C GLN A 43 4.09 12.52 74.09
N GLN A 44 4.91 13.58 74.18
CA GLN A 44 6.30 13.78 73.74
C GLN A 44 7.30 12.89 74.56
N PRO A 45 8.67 12.95 74.45
CA PRO A 45 9.57 13.90 73.74
C PRO A 45 10.88 13.35 73.08
N CYS A 46 11.76 14.28 72.61
CA CYS A 46 13.22 14.15 72.31
C CYS A 46 13.64 13.38 71.01
N LYS A 47 14.83 13.50 70.38
CA LYS A 47 16.08 14.36 70.28
C LYS A 47 16.89 13.76 69.06
N ARG A 48 17.99 14.19 68.41
CA ARG A 48 19.03 15.28 68.22
C ARG A 48 19.71 14.91 66.85
N ILE A 49 20.61 15.56 66.08
CA ILE A 49 21.46 16.78 65.93
C ILE A 49 21.75 16.86 64.38
N GLY A 50 22.29 17.89 63.69
CA GLY A 50 22.81 19.23 64.00
C GLY A 50 24.11 19.55 63.20
N GLU A 51 24.29 20.78 62.71
CA GLU A 51 25.51 21.37 62.05
C GLU A 51 25.86 20.83 60.62
N THR A 52 26.47 21.59 59.67
CA THR A 52 27.00 22.98 59.61
C THR A 52 26.82 23.66 58.21
N HIS A 53 27.38 24.87 57.98
CA HIS A 53 27.13 25.86 56.88
C HIS A 53 28.48 26.55 56.47
N PRO A 54 28.61 27.59 55.59
CA PRO A 54 27.86 28.07 54.38
C PRO A 54 28.76 28.69 53.23
N ALA A 55 28.13 29.30 52.19
CA ALA A 55 28.52 30.58 51.50
C ALA A 55 29.83 30.70 50.64
N SER A 56 30.03 31.64 49.68
CA SER A 56 29.15 32.57 48.87
C SER A 56 29.94 33.44 47.84
N LEU A 57 29.33 33.81 46.69
CA LEU A 57 29.47 35.07 45.86
C LEU A 57 30.89 35.54 45.34
N SER A 58 31.10 36.38 44.31
CA SER A 58 30.30 36.94 43.17
C SER A 58 31.14 37.82 42.18
N LEU A 59 30.62 38.07 40.95
CA LEU A 59 30.81 39.24 40.03
C LEU A 59 32.04 39.40 39.06
N LEU A 60 31.70 39.61 37.76
CA LEU A 60 32.18 40.45 36.63
C LEU A 60 33.36 41.47 36.78
N PRO A 61 33.98 42.07 35.70
CA PRO A 61 33.64 42.13 34.24
C PRO A 61 34.83 41.99 33.21
N LEU A 62 34.57 42.36 31.93
CA LEU A 62 35.45 42.64 30.75
C LEU A 62 36.49 43.80 30.96
N PRO A 63 37.52 44.09 30.09
CA PRO A 63 37.51 44.10 28.61
C PRO A 63 38.85 43.78 27.84
N CYS A 64 38.96 44.23 26.58
CA CYS A 64 39.99 43.91 25.54
C CYS A 64 41.28 44.77 25.55
N VAL A 65 42.38 44.27 24.95
CA VAL A 65 43.49 45.03 24.29
C VAL A 65 44.05 44.19 23.10
N LEU A 66 44.75 44.83 22.15
CA LEU A 66 45.36 44.26 20.93
C LEU A 66 46.74 43.59 21.16
N ASP A 67 47.28 42.93 20.14
CA ASP A 67 48.63 43.27 19.62
C ASP A 67 48.78 42.92 18.12
N GLU A 68 49.83 43.45 17.46
CA GLU A 68 50.11 43.32 16.01
C GLU A 68 51.19 42.28 15.66
N GLY A 69 51.39 42.02 14.35
CA GLY A 69 52.57 41.27 13.87
C GLY A 69 52.55 40.96 12.36
N ALA A 70 53.24 41.76 11.54
CA ALA A 70 53.43 41.50 10.11
C ALA A 70 54.83 41.91 9.63
N PHE A 71 55.56 41.02 8.93
CA PHE A 71 56.71 41.21 8.03
C PHE A 71 57.18 39.78 7.60
N PHE A 72 57.90 39.47 6.50
CA PHE A 72 57.91 39.88 5.07
C PHE A 72 58.92 38.97 4.33
N THR A 73 58.92 38.95 2.98
CA THR A 73 60.02 38.48 2.08
C THR A 73 60.15 36.97 1.69
N MET A 74 60.86 36.78 0.58
CA MET A 74 61.08 35.61 -0.29
C MET A 74 62.21 34.66 0.26
N MET A 75 62.66 33.54 -0.34
CA MET A 75 62.87 33.24 -1.78
C MET A 75 63.23 31.76 -2.09
N LEU A 76 62.80 31.25 -3.26
CA LEU A 76 63.36 30.16 -4.12
C LEU A 76 63.94 28.85 -3.54
N PHE A 77 63.59 27.69 -4.15
CA PHE A 77 64.54 26.98 -5.05
C PHE A 77 63.87 25.96 -6.03
N THR A 78 64.34 26.05 -7.27
CA THR A 78 63.92 25.49 -8.58
C THR A 78 63.86 23.96 -8.84
N SER A 79 63.02 23.54 -9.81
CA SER A 79 63.36 22.67 -10.98
C SER A 79 62.22 22.72 -12.03
N LYS A 80 62.37 23.25 -13.27
CA LYS A 80 62.99 22.69 -14.51
C LYS A 80 62.38 21.35 -14.97
N SER A 81 61.91 21.13 -16.22
CA SER A 81 61.83 21.92 -17.49
C SER A 81 60.61 21.42 -18.32
N SER A 82 59.93 22.10 -19.27
CA SER A 82 60.15 23.27 -20.18
C SER A 82 60.67 22.96 -21.61
N ILE A 83 60.28 23.81 -22.59
CA ILE A 83 60.63 23.84 -24.05
C ILE A 83 59.89 22.78 -24.91
N PHE A 84 59.22 23.02 -26.07
CA PHE A 84 58.83 24.23 -26.88
C PHE A 84 57.46 23.95 -27.60
N SER A 85 56.96 24.48 -28.74
CA SER A 85 57.46 25.29 -29.90
C SER A 85 56.28 26.06 -30.61
N LEU A 86 56.47 26.61 -31.83
CA LEU A 86 55.48 27.40 -32.61
C LEU A 86 55.16 26.85 -34.04
N SER A 87 53.89 27.02 -34.46
CA SER A 87 53.30 27.56 -35.72
C SER A 87 53.85 27.30 -37.16
N ILE A 88 53.02 27.67 -38.17
CA ILE A 88 53.30 27.92 -39.63
C ILE A 88 53.30 26.67 -40.56
N LEU A 89 52.70 26.62 -41.78
CA LEU A 89 51.66 27.40 -42.51
C LEU A 89 51.28 26.67 -43.85
N LEU A 90 50.44 27.27 -44.72
CA LEU A 90 50.14 26.95 -46.16
C LEU A 90 49.12 25.81 -46.44
N LEU A 91 48.21 25.84 -47.44
CA LEU A 91 47.88 26.79 -48.54
C LEU A 91 46.38 26.67 -48.98
N PHE A 92 45.63 27.80 -49.01
CA PHE A 92 44.73 28.31 -50.08
C PHE A 92 43.53 27.46 -50.64
N ALA A 93 42.39 28.01 -51.13
CA ALA A 93 41.93 29.40 -51.35
C ALA A 93 40.38 29.59 -51.31
N SER A 94 39.96 30.87 -51.19
CA SER A 94 38.61 31.49 -51.21
C SER A 94 37.68 31.06 -52.38
N PHE A 95 36.35 31.29 -52.36
CA PHE A 95 35.60 32.58 -52.50
C PHE A 95 34.06 32.31 -52.42
N PHE A 96 33.10 33.21 -52.10
CA PHE A 96 33.04 34.53 -51.41
C PHE A 96 31.55 34.98 -51.17
N LEU A 97 31.37 36.09 -50.42
CA LEU A 97 30.22 37.04 -50.40
C LEU A 97 28.85 36.75 -49.71
N ASN A 98 28.30 37.87 -49.21
CA ASN A 98 27.16 38.16 -48.30
C ASN A 98 26.23 39.21 -49.05
N PRO A 99 25.17 39.84 -48.48
CA PRO A 99 23.88 39.34 -47.94
C PRO A 99 22.63 40.19 -48.40
N PHE A 100 21.43 39.94 -47.80
CA PHE A 100 20.20 40.79 -47.70
C PHE A 100 19.42 41.30 -48.96
N PHE A 101 18.11 41.00 -49.06
CA PHE A 101 16.97 41.87 -48.60
C PHE A 101 15.58 41.19 -48.74
N ASN A 102 14.53 41.79 -48.16
CA ASN A 102 13.09 41.40 -48.14
C ASN A 102 12.29 42.16 -49.26
N PRO A 103 10.98 41.93 -49.60
CA PRO A 103 9.84 41.72 -48.68
C PRO A 103 8.68 40.77 -49.15
N GLN A 104 7.55 40.80 -48.41
CA GLN A 104 6.28 40.05 -48.57
C GLN A 104 5.34 40.67 -49.67
N PRO A 105 4.24 39.99 -50.14
CA PRO A 105 2.96 39.90 -49.38
C PRO A 105 2.08 38.63 -49.64
N THR A 106 0.85 38.66 -49.11
CA THR A 106 -0.25 37.65 -49.16
C THR A 106 -1.36 38.06 -50.18
N PRO A 107 -2.60 37.50 -50.17
CA PRO A 107 -3.07 36.10 -50.36
C PRO A 107 -4.12 35.99 -51.53
N GLN A 108 -4.73 34.82 -51.79
CA GLN A 108 -6.20 34.67 -52.00
C GLN A 108 -6.69 33.22 -52.29
N ASN A 109 -8.00 33.00 -52.09
CA ASN A 109 -8.76 31.82 -52.53
C ASN A 109 -9.21 31.99 -54.00
N GLN A 110 -9.45 30.88 -54.73
CA GLN A 110 -10.83 30.48 -55.08
C GLN A 110 -10.94 29.13 -55.83
N THR A 111 -12.09 28.51 -55.66
CA THR A 111 -12.57 27.28 -56.30
C THR A 111 -12.87 27.47 -57.79
N HIS A 112 -12.63 26.44 -58.61
CA HIS A 112 -13.50 26.16 -59.77
C HIS A 112 -13.54 24.67 -60.14
N SER A 113 -14.73 24.20 -60.45
CA SER A 113 -15.10 22.92 -61.10
C SER A 113 -15.76 23.26 -62.47
N PRO A 114 -16.36 22.33 -63.26
CA PRO A 114 -16.53 20.87 -63.13
C PRO A 114 -16.32 20.09 -64.47
N ILE A 115 -16.81 18.82 -64.55
CA ILE A 115 -17.25 18.07 -65.77
C ILE A 115 -16.15 17.64 -66.79
N SER A 116 -16.24 16.53 -67.54
CA SER A 116 -16.56 15.10 -67.31
C SER A 116 -16.35 14.33 -68.65
N SER A 117 -16.69 13.03 -68.72
CA SER A 117 -16.69 12.14 -69.92
C SER A 117 -15.28 11.71 -70.43
N SER A 118 -14.83 10.45 -70.32
CA SER A 118 -15.26 9.15 -70.91
C SER A 118 -14.46 8.82 -72.20
N SER A 119 -14.09 7.57 -72.53
CA SER A 119 -14.65 6.27 -72.12
C SER A 119 -13.66 5.09 -72.27
N THR A 120 -13.80 4.03 -71.44
CA THR A 120 -13.61 2.57 -71.74
C THR A 120 -12.40 2.06 -72.56
N ALA A 121 -11.67 1.00 -72.23
CA ALA A 121 -11.92 -0.13 -71.30
C ALA A 121 -10.62 -0.92 -71.00
N ALA A 122 -10.60 -1.71 -69.91
CA ALA A 122 -9.65 -2.82 -69.70
C ALA A 122 -10.22 -3.88 -68.74
N SER A 123 -9.72 -5.11 -68.84
CA SER A 123 -10.20 -6.33 -68.16
C SER A 123 -9.94 -6.41 -66.66
N GLU A 124 -10.79 -7.17 -65.96
CA GLU A 124 -10.54 -7.63 -64.58
C GLU A 124 -9.20 -8.37 -64.44
N SER A 125 -8.47 -8.12 -63.35
CA SER A 125 -7.46 -9.06 -62.85
C SER A 125 -7.52 -9.13 -61.33
N LYS A 126 -7.46 -10.34 -60.78
CA LYS A 126 -7.62 -10.58 -59.34
C LYS A 126 -6.39 -10.08 -58.59
N LYS A 127 -6.58 -9.16 -57.64
CA LYS A 127 -5.69 -9.01 -56.49
C LYS A 127 -6.40 -9.55 -55.24
N ALA A 128 -5.65 -10.23 -54.39
CA ALA A 128 -6.18 -10.80 -53.16
C ALA A 128 -6.46 -9.70 -52.14
N HIS A 129 -7.50 -9.89 -51.30
CA HIS A 129 -7.56 -9.19 -50.02
C HIS A 129 -6.44 -9.72 -49.15
N GLN A 130 -5.36 -8.94 -49.05
CA GLN A 130 -4.40 -9.07 -47.98
C GLN A 130 -5.07 -8.49 -46.73
N GLN A 131 -5.49 -9.35 -45.81
CA GLN A 131 -5.92 -8.91 -44.49
C GLN A 131 -4.68 -8.44 -43.75
N ASP A 132 -4.57 -7.14 -43.48
CA ASP A 132 -3.55 -6.65 -42.56
C ASP A 132 -3.83 -7.26 -41.17
N GLN A 133 -2.91 -8.13 -40.75
CA GLN A 133 -2.80 -8.50 -39.35
C GLN A 133 -2.31 -7.26 -38.61
N HIS A 134 -3.23 -6.56 -37.96
CA HIS A 134 -2.92 -5.44 -37.09
C HIS A 134 -2.14 -5.96 -35.88
N PHE A 135 -0.81 -6.06 -36.02
CA PHE A 135 0.07 -6.43 -34.93
C PHE A 135 -0.04 -5.36 -33.85
N THR A 136 -0.55 -5.72 -32.68
CA THR A 136 -0.53 -4.85 -31.51
C THR A 136 0.92 -4.67 -31.07
N ARG A 137 1.25 -3.42 -30.76
CA ARG A 137 2.57 -3.01 -30.29
C ARG A 137 2.42 -2.24 -28.98
N ARG A 138 3.40 -2.35 -28.08
CA ARG A 138 3.37 -1.70 -26.76
C ARG A 138 4.69 -1.05 -26.39
N ASN A 139 4.58 0.10 -25.74
CA ASN A 139 5.69 0.80 -25.11
C ASN A 139 6.22 -0.02 -23.92
N HIS A 140 7.54 -0.15 -23.83
CA HIS A 140 8.25 -0.73 -22.71
C HIS A 140 9.41 0.19 -22.31
N ILE A 141 9.61 0.33 -20.99
CA ILE A 141 10.71 1.06 -20.38
C ILE A 141 11.85 0.07 -20.17
N ILE A 142 13.00 0.33 -20.78
CA ILE A 142 14.25 -0.40 -20.50
C ILE A 142 15.07 0.47 -19.56
N ARG A 143 15.30 0.01 -18.33
CA ARG A 143 16.19 0.69 -17.38
C ARG A 143 17.61 0.14 -17.49
N PHE A 144 18.59 0.99 -17.22
CA PHE A 144 20.01 0.70 -17.38
C PHE A 144 20.78 0.95 -16.08
N ASN A 145 21.84 0.18 -15.87
CA ASN A 145 22.73 0.27 -14.71
C ASN A 145 23.63 1.54 -14.69
N ASN A 146 23.42 2.51 -15.59
CA ASN A 146 24.16 3.78 -15.62
C ASN A 146 23.46 4.90 -16.41
N TYR A 147 23.72 6.14 -16.00
CA TYR A 147 23.35 7.34 -16.72
C TYR A 147 24.28 7.62 -17.91
N LYS A 148 23.72 7.64 -19.13
CA LYS A 148 24.40 8.02 -20.38
C LYS A 148 23.46 8.83 -21.29
N LYS A 149 23.92 9.32 -22.44
CA LYS A 149 22.96 9.94 -23.38
C LYS A 149 22.03 8.87 -23.93
N ALA A 150 20.79 9.24 -24.19
CA ALA A 150 19.79 8.36 -24.81
C ALA A 150 20.30 7.66 -26.09
N GLU A 151 21.08 8.38 -26.91
CA GLU A 151 21.72 7.87 -28.12
C GLU A 151 22.78 6.77 -27.84
N ASP A 152 23.49 6.85 -26.70
CA ASP A 152 24.51 5.85 -26.33
C ASP A 152 23.83 4.50 -25.98
N HIS A 153 22.76 4.56 -25.16
CA HIS A 153 21.94 3.40 -24.79
C HIS A 153 21.24 2.77 -26.01
N LYS A 154 20.64 3.61 -26.85
CA LYS A 154 20.03 3.23 -28.13
C LYS A 154 21.00 2.50 -29.06
N ASN A 155 22.25 2.99 -29.16
CA ASN A 155 23.26 2.35 -30.00
C ASN A 155 23.81 1.05 -29.38
N TYR A 156 23.96 0.98 -28.05
CA TYR A 156 24.26 -0.28 -27.36
C TYR A 156 23.20 -1.36 -27.65
N LEU A 157 21.91 -1.04 -27.50
CA LEU A 157 20.82 -1.97 -27.82
C LEU A 157 20.86 -2.41 -29.30
N LYS A 158 21.08 -1.48 -30.25
CA LYS A 158 21.18 -1.80 -31.68
C LYS A 158 22.39 -2.65 -32.05
N GLU A 159 23.52 -2.46 -31.37
CA GLU A 159 24.75 -3.23 -31.60
C GLU A 159 24.59 -4.68 -31.10
N LYS A 160 24.10 -4.84 -29.86
CA LYS A 160 24.01 -6.14 -29.20
C LYS A 160 22.77 -6.95 -29.61
N LEU A 161 21.64 -6.30 -29.89
CA LEU A 161 20.34 -6.96 -30.07
C LEU A 161 19.84 -6.85 -31.52
N GLN A 162 20.46 -7.66 -32.39
CA GLN A 162 20.15 -7.73 -33.84
C GLN A 162 18.79 -8.39 -34.18
N PHE A 163 17.90 -8.55 -33.19
CA PHE A 163 16.59 -9.19 -33.35
C PHE A 163 15.54 -8.17 -33.81
N LYS A 164 14.69 -8.55 -34.78
CA LYS A 164 13.67 -7.65 -35.37
C LYS A 164 12.32 -7.77 -34.66
N GLY A 165 11.73 -6.63 -34.30
CA GLY A 165 10.40 -6.54 -33.68
C GLY A 165 10.34 -5.58 -32.49
N TRP A 166 11.37 -4.76 -32.32
CA TRP A 166 11.37 -3.60 -31.43
C TRP A 166 11.84 -2.37 -32.19
N GLU A 167 11.39 -1.19 -31.78
CA GLU A 167 11.80 0.11 -32.32
C GLU A 167 12.02 1.11 -31.17
N TRP A 168 12.97 2.04 -31.31
CA TRP A 168 13.29 3.02 -30.28
C TRP A 168 12.40 4.26 -30.40
N ILE A 169 11.75 4.67 -29.31
CA ILE A 169 10.86 5.83 -29.27
C ILE A 169 11.67 7.07 -28.84
N GLU A 170 11.78 8.07 -29.73
CA GLU A 170 12.50 9.31 -29.43
C GLU A 170 11.69 10.25 -28.53
N ARG A 171 12.20 10.46 -27.31
CA ARG A 171 11.58 11.30 -26.28
C ARG A 171 11.92 12.78 -26.53
N LYS A 172 10.95 13.58 -26.98
CA LYS A 172 11.14 14.97 -27.45
C LYS A 172 10.85 16.01 -26.35
N ASN A 173 11.55 15.93 -25.22
CA ASN A 173 11.31 16.76 -24.03
C ASN A 173 12.62 17.39 -23.50
N PRO A 174 12.57 18.28 -22.49
CA PRO A 174 13.77 18.93 -21.95
C PRO A 174 14.82 17.97 -21.34
N ALA A 175 14.42 16.79 -20.85
CA ALA A 175 15.33 15.79 -20.28
C ALA A 175 16.29 15.19 -21.31
N ALA A 176 15.92 15.14 -22.60
CA ALA A 176 16.76 14.60 -23.68
C ALA A 176 18.11 15.33 -23.88
N LYS A 177 18.33 16.49 -23.24
CA LYS A 177 19.61 17.21 -23.19
C LYS A 177 20.61 16.64 -22.17
N PHE A 178 20.13 15.84 -21.22
CA PHE A 178 20.88 15.32 -20.08
C PHE A 178 21.12 13.81 -20.22
N PRO A 179 22.03 13.22 -19.43
CA PRO A 179 22.09 11.78 -19.27
C PRO A 179 20.76 11.21 -18.73
N THR A 180 20.44 9.98 -19.11
CA THR A 180 19.29 9.20 -18.65
C THR A 180 19.74 7.78 -18.30
N ASP A 181 19.04 7.19 -17.34
CA ASP A 181 19.13 5.79 -16.92
C ASP A 181 18.13 4.89 -17.64
N PHE A 182 17.21 5.44 -18.46
CA PHE A 182 16.21 4.64 -19.18
C PHE A 182 16.05 5.00 -20.66
N GLY A 183 15.58 4.03 -21.42
CA GLY A 183 15.12 4.15 -22.80
C GLY A 183 13.66 3.70 -22.94
N LEU A 184 12.97 4.22 -23.96
CA LEU A 184 11.61 3.84 -24.29
C LEU A 184 11.61 3.11 -25.63
N VAL A 185 11.06 1.90 -25.68
CA VAL A 185 10.98 1.09 -26.90
C VAL A 185 9.55 0.64 -27.18
N GLU A 186 9.18 0.60 -28.44
CA GLU A 186 7.98 -0.10 -28.91
C GLU A 186 8.35 -1.56 -29.18
N ILE A 187 7.54 -2.53 -28.72
CA ILE A 187 7.74 -3.97 -28.95
C ILE A 187 6.49 -4.58 -29.59
N GLU A 188 6.68 -5.46 -30.57
CA GLU A 188 5.62 -6.28 -31.19
C GLU A 188 5.14 -7.38 -30.24
N ASP A 189 3.84 -7.40 -29.90
CA ASP A 189 3.25 -8.32 -28.93
C ASP A 189 3.55 -9.81 -29.26
N SER A 190 3.59 -10.16 -30.55
CA SER A 190 3.88 -11.52 -31.04
C SER A 190 5.31 -12.01 -30.79
N LYS A 191 6.19 -11.16 -30.26
CA LYS A 191 7.60 -11.44 -29.95
C LYS A 191 8.00 -10.99 -28.53
N ARG A 192 7.05 -10.46 -27.75
CA ARG A 192 7.30 -9.74 -26.50
C ARG A 192 8.22 -10.50 -25.55
N ASP A 193 7.87 -11.73 -25.20
CA ASP A 193 8.56 -12.48 -24.15
C ASP A 193 10.00 -12.86 -24.57
N VAL A 194 10.18 -13.18 -25.86
CA VAL A 194 11.49 -13.47 -26.46
C VAL A 194 12.38 -12.22 -26.47
N LEU A 195 11.80 -11.05 -26.77
CA LEU A 195 12.51 -9.77 -26.78
C LEU A 195 12.86 -9.30 -25.36
N ILE A 196 11.93 -9.41 -24.39
CA ILE A 196 12.18 -9.10 -22.99
C ILE A 196 13.31 -9.98 -22.44
N GLY A 197 13.26 -11.30 -22.64
CA GLY A 197 14.36 -12.20 -22.24
C GLY A 197 15.70 -11.80 -22.87
N LYS A 198 15.71 -11.44 -24.16
CA LYS A 198 16.91 -10.99 -24.87
C LYS A 198 17.44 -9.62 -24.42
N PHE A 199 16.59 -8.74 -23.89
CA PHE A 199 17.04 -7.49 -23.24
C PHE A 199 17.65 -7.77 -21.85
N LEU A 200 17.04 -8.67 -21.07
CA LEU A 200 17.53 -9.06 -19.73
C LEU A 200 18.85 -9.85 -19.77
N GLU A 201 19.23 -10.42 -20.93
CA GLU A 201 20.55 -11.00 -21.18
C GLU A 201 21.69 -9.96 -21.33
N LEU A 202 21.38 -8.64 -21.38
CA LEU A 202 22.37 -7.59 -21.61
C LEU A 202 22.88 -6.96 -20.32
N GLU A 203 24.19 -7.05 -20.05
CA GLU A 203 24.87 -6.57 -18.83
C GLU A 203 24.54 -5.13 -18.38
N LEU A 204 24.21 -4.23 -19.32
CA LEU A 204 23.86 -2.85 -18.97
C LEU A 204 22.37 -2.64 -18.69
N VAL A 205 21.50 -3.55 -19.11
CA VAL A 205 20.07 -3.52 -18.80
C VAL A 205 19.88 -3.99 -17.36
N LYS A 206 19.07 -3.24 -16.61
CA LYS A 206 18.68 -3.58 -15.25
C LYS A 206 17.39 -4.40 -15.26
N ASP A 207 16.41 -3.92 -16.02
CA ASP A 207 15.08 -4.51 -16.16
C ASP A 207 14.36 -3.98 -17.40
N VAL A 208 13.22 -4.60 -17.73
CA VAL A 208 12.28 -4.14 -18.76
C VAL A 208 10.87 -4.17 -18.20
N SER A 209 10.25 -3.01 -18.09
CA SER A 209 8.88 -2.82 -17.59
C SER A 209 7.94 -2.34 -18.69
N LEU A 210 6.63 -2.36 -18.44
CA LEU A 210 5.68 -1.64 -19.29
C LEU A 210 5.76 -0.13 -19.00
N ASP A 211 5.44 0.68 -20.01
CA ASP A 211 5.18 2.11 -19.86
C ASP A 211 3.71 2.29 -19.50
N LEU A 212 3.40 2.29 -18.20
CA LEU A 212 2.02 2.36 -17.70
C LEU A 212 1.44 3.76 -17.91
N SER A 213 0.11 3.84 -18.03
CA SER A 213 -0.60 5.12 -17.92
C SER A 213 -1.21 5.33 -16.54
N TYR A 214 -1.60 6.57 -16.26
CA TYR A 214 -2.34 6.98 -15.07
C TYR A 214 -3.46 7.93 -15.49
N GLN A 215 -4.67 7.76 -14.95
CA GLN A 215 -5.79 8.69 -15.18
C GLN A 215 -6.16 9.42 -13.87
N ARG A 216 -6.39 10.74 -13.97
CA ARG A 216 -6.87 11.57 -12.86
C ARG A 216 -8.39 11.79 -12.91
N VAL A 217 -8.99 11.95 -11.73
CA VAL A 217 -10.34 12.51 -11.52
C VAL A 217 -10.23 13.67 -10.52
N ILE A 218 -11.03 14.71 -10.69
CA ILE A 218 -11.10 15.90 -9.83
C ILE A 218 -12.57 16.14 -9.48
N LEU A 219 -12.85 16.45 -8.21
CA LEU A 219 -14.15 16.95 -7.77
C LEU A 219 -14.18 18.48 -7.89
N GLU A 220 -15.13 19.02 -8.65
CA GLU A 220 -15.54 20.43 -8.56
C GLU A 220 -16.98 20.49 -8.03
N GLU A 221 -17.21 21.24 -6.95
CA GLU A 221 -18.58 21.63 -6.56
C GLU A 221 -19.05 22.76 -7.49
N ASP A 222 -19.88 22.47 -8.50
CA ASP A 222 -20.81 23.48 -9.03
C ASP A 222 -22.01 22.94 -9.83
N LYS A 223 -23.19 22.99 -9.18
CA LYS A 223 -24.55 23.28 -9.73
C LYS A 223 -25.20 22.32 -10.76
N GLU A 224 -26.52 22.43 -10.80
CA GLU A 224 -27.45 21.71 -11.68
C GLU A 224 -27.34 22.13 -13.17
N GLU A 225 -27.96 21.33 -14.06
CA GLU A 225 -28.07 21.48 -15.52
C GLU A 225 -26.75 21.25 -16.32
N ASN A 226 -26.51 20.08 -16.92
CA ASN A 226 -27.25 19.57 -18.08
C ASN A 226 -26.95 18.08 -18.36
N GLU A 227 -27.98 17.29 -18.69
CA GLU A 227 -27.80 15.93 -19.21
C GLU A 227 -27.41 15.91 -20.70
N GLY A 228 -26.60 14.92 -21.10
CA GLY A 228 -26.63 14.37 -22.45
C GLY A 228 -25.59 14.87 -23.46
N ASN A 229 -24.34 14.41 -23.33
CA ASN A 229 -23.58 13.80 -24.46
C ASN A 229 -22.19 13.27 -24.02
N VAL A 230 -22.05 11.96 -23.80
CA VAL A 230 -20.76 11.25 -23.79
C VAL A 230 -20.92 9.92 -24.53
N GLY A 231 -20.38 9.82 -25.75
CA GLY A 231 -20.61 8.65 -26.60
C GLY A 231 -20.02 8.75 -28.01
N GLY A 232 -18.69 8.89 -28.11
CA GLY A 232 -18.00 8.90 -29.41
C GLY A 232 -17.98 7.52 -30.07
N PHE A 233 -18.79 7.31 -31.11
CA PHE A 233 -18.84 6.06 -31.86
C PHE A 233 -17.81 6.01 -33.00
N LEU A 234 -17.07 4.90 -33.09
CA LEU A 234 -16.42 4.41 -34.31
C LEU A 234 -16.68 2.90 -34.43
N ASP A 235 -17.02 2.43 -35.63
CA ASP A 235 -17.23 1.04 -36.05
C ASP A 235 -18.23 0.18 -35.24
N GLU A 236 -19.47 0.67 -35.07
CA GLU A 236 -20.75 -0.06 -34.81
C GLU A 236 -20.77 -1.26 -33.81
N LYS A 237 -19.74 -1.42 -32.97
CA LYS A 237 -19.63 -2.51 -31.99
C LYS A 237 -19.24 -1.95 -30.63
N LYS A 238 -20.18 -2.04 -29.69
CA LYS A 238 -19.96 -1.68 -28.28
C LYS A 238 -18.78 -2.50 -27.73
N ARG A 239 -17.66 -1.84 -27.41
CA ARG A 239 -16.53 -2.49 -26.73
C ARG A 239 -16.99 -2.95 -25.35
N PRO A 240 -16.85 -4.24 -24.98
CA PRO A 240 -17.08 -4.69 -23.62
C PRO A 240 -15.90 -4.27 -22.72
N GLY A 241 -16.17 -3.90 -21.47
CA GLY A 241 -15.16 -3.81 -20.42
C GLY A 241 -13.97 -2.88 -20.69
N LYS A 242 -14.21 -1.61 -21.03
CA LYS A 242 -13.20 -0.56 -20.77
C LYS A 242 -13.38 -0.12 -19.33
N LEU A 243 -12.45 -0.49 -18.45
CA LEU A 243 -12.42 0.08 -17.12
C LEU A 243 -11.93 1.52 -17.22
N PHE A 244 -12.64 2.44 -16.59
CA PHE A 244 -11.99 3.63 -16.05
C PHE A 244 -11.45 3.21 -14.70
N THR A 245 -10.20 3.53 -14.37
CA THR A 245 -9.75 3.55 -12.97
C THR A 245 -10.40 4.74 -12.29
N ALA A 246 -11.69 4.59 -11.99
CA ALA A 246 -12.50 5.55 -11.27
C ALA A 246 -12.31 5.28 -9.78
N MET A 247 -11.64 6.19 -9.08
CA MET A 247 -11.83 6.38 -7.65
C MET A 247 -13.35 6.48 -7.41
N SER A 248 -13.88 5.70 -6.46
CA SER A 248 -15.32 5.42 -6.40
C SER A 248 -16.11 6.61 -5.83
N PHE A 249 -16.57 7.50 -6.71
CA PHE A 249 -17.31 8.70 -6.33
C PHE A 249 -18.83 8.53 -6.45
N SER A 250 -19.46 8.12 -5.35
CA SER A 250 -20.86 8.38 -5.06
C SER A 250 -21.07 8.43 -3.55
N GLU A 251 -21.47 9.60 -3.01
CA GLU A 251 -21.99 9.65 -1.64
C GLU A 251 -23.33 8.88 -1.60
N PRO A 252 -23.51 7.89 -0.73
CA PRO A 252 -24.84 7.42 -0.38
C PRO A 252 -25.54 8.49 0.47
N GLU A 253 -26.79 8.82 0.14
CA GLU A 253 -27.65 9.67 1.00
C GLU A 253 -28.07 8.92 2.27
N GLU A 254 -27.15 8.75 3.23
CA GLU A 254 -27.42 8.01 4.47
C GLU A 254 -28.43 8.73 5.37
N ASN A 255 -29.65 8.19 5.39
CA ASN A 255 -30.69 8.56 6.35
C ASN A 255 -30.42 7.92 7.73
N TYR A 256 -29.39 8.39 8.43
CA TYR A 256 -29.07 7.93 9.79
C TYR A 256 -30.09 8.43 10.82
N TYR A 257 -31.08 7.58 11.14
CA TYR A 257 -32.12 7.85 12.15
C TYR A 257 -31.59 7.77 13.59
N ALA A 258 -30.73 8.71 13.99
CA ALA A 258 -30.31 8.88 15.37
C ALA A 258 -31.44 9.51 16.22
N VAL A 259 -32.11 8.69 17.04
CA VAL A 259 -33.19 9.15 17.94
C VAL A 259 -32.61 9.93 19.13
N ALA A 260 -32.53 11.26 18.99
CA ALA A 260 -32.16 12.19 20.07
C ALA A 260 -33.13 13.39 20.14
N ASN A 261 -33.38 13.88 21.36
CA ASN A 261 -34.48 14.81 21.65
C ASN A 261 -34.36 16.19 20.96
N THR A 262 -35.46 16.64 20.35
CA THR A 262 -35.58 17.92 19.67
C THR A 262 -35.76 19.12 20.62
N SER A 263 -34.68 19.86 20.90
CA SER A 263 -34.79 21.29 21.25
C SER A 263 -33.47 22.07 21.07
N ASN A 264 -33.56 23.32 20.57
CA ASN A 264 -32.53 24.37 20.48
C ASN A 264 -31.73 24.60 19.16
N MET A 265 -32.03 23.94 18.04
CA MET A 265 -31.43 24.30 16.72
C MET A 265 -32.01 25.59 16.09
N ARG A 266 -31.97 26.71 16.81
CA ARG A 266 -32.28 28.07 16.28
C ARG A 266 -31.27 29.16 16.67
N ILE A 267 -30.18 28.81 17.36
CA ILE A 267 -29.19 29.78 17.88
C ILE A 267 -27.82 29.67 17.20
N SER A 268 -27.45 28.50 16.63
CA SER A 268 -26.15 28.30 15.94
C SER A 268 -25.99 29.13 14.67
N TRP A 269 -27.04 29.24 13.83
CA TRP A 269 -27.02 29.92 12.52
C TRP A 269 -26.57 31.40 12.55
N ARG A 270 -26.58 32.07 13.70
CA ARG A 270 -26.05 33.44 13.85
C ARG A 270 -24.57 33.53 14.26
N ARG A 271 -23.89 32.41 14.55
CA ARG A 271 -22.44 32.40 14.81
C ARG A 271 -21.60 32.19 13.54
N ASN A 272 -22.04 31.34 12.61
CA ASN A 272 -21.30 31.10 11.36
C ASN A 272 -21.23 32.33 10.45
N LEU A 273 -22.17 33.28 10.59
CA LEU A 273 -22.19 34.57 9.87
C LEU A 273 -21.17 35.62 10.40
N MET A 274 -20.32 35.28 11.37
CA MET A 274 -19.25 36.16 11.89
C MET A 274 -17.88 35.48 12.00
N VAL A 275 -17.66 34.36 11.30
CA VAL A 275 -16.31 33.98 10.89
C VAL A 275 -15.91 34.95 9.78
N GLN A 276 -14.98 35.87 10.05
CA GLN A 276 -14.33 36.63 8.98
C GLN A 276 -13.65 35.63 8.03
N LYS A 277 -13.59 35.92 6.72
CA LYS A 277 -12.81 35.14 5.74
C LYS A 277 -11.31 35.15 6.12
N SER A 278 -10.91 34.30 7.06
CA SER A 278 -9.53 34.08 7.45
C SER A 278 -8.89 33.10 6.49
N GLN A 279 -7.79 33.52 5.85
CA GLN A 279 -7.12 32.70 4.85
C GLN A 279 -6.42 31.51 5.51
N VAL A 280 -6.31 30.40 4.75
CA VAL A 280 -5.63 29.17 5.20
C VAL A 280 -4.19 29.45 5.68
N THR A 281 -3.52 30.43 5.07
CA THR A 281 -2.20 30.95 5.45
C THR A 281 -2.17 31.54 6.86
N SER A 282 -3.15 32.38 7.22
CA SER A 282 -3.25 32.97 8.56
C SER A 282 -3.66 31.94 9.63
N PHE A 283 -4.43 30.90 9.29
CA PHE A 283 -4.73 29.79 10.21
C PHE A 283 -3.46 29.04 10.67
N PHE A 284 -2.45 28.89 9.80
CA PHE A 284 -1.13 28.36 10.18
C PHE A 284 -0.13 29.43 10.62
N GLY A 285 -0.53 30.71 10.70
CA GLY A 285 0.31 31.81 11.16
C GLY A 285 1.43 32.23 10.20
N ALA A 286 1.27 32.06 8.88
CA ALA A 286 2.27 32.42 7.88
C ALA A 286 2.72 33.90 7.96
N ASP A 287 1.80 34.78 8.35
CA ASP A 287 2.05 36.20 8.66
C ASP A 287 3.26 36.42 9.59
N ALA A 288 3.48 35.53 10.57
CA ALA A 288 4.58 35.64 11.54
C ALA A 288 5.97 35.28 10.95
N LEU A 289 6.01 34.64 9.77
CA LEU A 289 7.24 34.39 9.00
C LEU A 289 7.42 35.43 7.90
N TRP A 290 6.33 35.85 7.24
CA TRP A 290 6.34 36.96 6.29
C TRP A 290 6.83 38.27 6.95
N SER A 291 6.39 38.56 8.17
CA SER A 291 6.86 39.73 8.95
C SER A 291 8.35 39.67 9.33
N LYS A 292 8.98 38.49 9.26
CA LYS A 292 10.43 38.29 9.44
C LYS A 292 11.21 38.38 8.12
N GLY A 293 10.53 38.55 6.98
CA GLY A 293 11.11 38.57 5.65
C GLY A 293 11.29 37.19 4.98
N TYR A 294 10.73 36.13 5.56
CA TYR A 294 10.70 34.81 4.91
C TYR A 294 9.43 34.69 4.07
N THR A 295 9.58 34.49 2.76
CA THR A 295 8.45 34.50 1.80
C THR A 295 8.54 33.39 0.74
N GLY A 296 9.42 32.40 0.92
CA GLY A 296 9.73 31.38 -0.10
C GLY A 296 10.88 31.76 -1.05
N SER A 297 11.50 32.93 -0.86
CA SER A 297 12.50 33.48 -1.78
C SER A 297 13.69 32.54 -2.03
N LYS A 298 14.09 32.46 -3.31
CA LYS A 298 15.11 31.55 -3.85
C LYS A 298 14.88 30.04 -3.61
N VAL A 299 13.67 29.60 -3.27
CA VAL A 299 13.34 28.16 -3.23
C VAL A 299 12.83 27.75 -4.60
N LYS A 300 13.38 26.67 -5.18
CA LYS A 300 12.87 26.09 -6.43
C LYS A 300 11.79 25.06 -6.14
N MET A 301 10.60 25.32 -6.65
CA MET A 301 9.43 24.46 -6.43
C MET A 301 8.94 23.85 -7.74
N ALA A 302 9.06 22.53 -7.87
CA ALA A 302 8.53 21.79 -9.01
C ALA A 302 7.08 21.34 -8.74
N ILE A 303 6.17 21.72 -9.64
CA ILE A 303 4.75 21.39 -9.55
C ILE A 303 4.41 20.42 -10.69
N PHE A 304 4.17 19.15 -10.35
CA PHE A 304 3.83 18.08 -11.27
C PHE A 304 2.30 17.95 -11.35
N ASP A 305 1.69 18.54 -12.37
CA ASP A 305 0.23 18.65 -12.49
C ASP A 305 -0.19 18.88 -13.98
N THR A 306 -1.34 19.51 -14.23
CA THR A 306 -1.87 19.84 -15.58
C THR A 306 -1.16 21.02 -16.26
N GLY A 307 -0.12 21.56 -15.62
CA GLY A 307 0.62 22.77 -16.04
C GLY A 307 0.20 24.01 -15.25
N ILE A 308 0.59 25.20 -15.71
CA ILE A 308 0.13 26.49 -15.17
C ILE A 308 -0.12 27.46 -16.33
N ARG A 309 -1.17 28.29 -16.25
CA ARG A 309 -1.42 29.36 -17.24
C ARG A 309 -0.32 30.43 -17.20
N ALA A 310 0.25 30.74 -18.38
CA ALA A 310 1.43 31.60 -18.56
C ALA A 310 1.34 32.98 -17.88
N ASN A 311 0.25 33.71 -18.14
CA ASN A 311 0.08 35.12 -17.78
C ASN A 311 -1.01 35.27 -16.71
N HIS A 312 -1.01 34.40 -15.69
CA HIS A 312 -1.98 34.45 -14.61
C HIS A 312 -1.54 35.48 -13.55
N PRO A 313 -2.39 36.46 -13.17
CA PRO A 313 -1.96 37.64 -12.41
C PRO A 313 -1.57 37.37 -10.96
N HIS A 314 -1.76 36.15 -10.43
CA HIS A 314 -1.41 35.81 -9.05
C HIS A 314 0.05 35.33 -8.89
N PHE A 315 0.87 35.27 -9.95
CA PHE A 315 2.21 34.65 -9.89
C PHE A 315 3.36 35.58 -10.29
N ARG A 316 4.20 35.93 -9.32
CA ARG A 316 5.41 36.77 -9.54
C ARG A 316 6.53 36.09 -10.32
N LYS A 317 6.71 34.78 -10.12
CA LYS A 317 7.97 34.07 -10.41
C LYS A 317 7.76 32.68 -11.01
N ILE A 318 6.98 32.57 -12.08
CA ILE A 318 7.08 31.40 -12.95
C ILE A 318 8.43 31.47 -13.67
N LYS A 319 9.38 30.61 -13.29
CA LYS A 319 10.70 30.51 -13.93
C LYS A 319 10.65 29.68 -15.19
N GLU A 320 9.92 28.57 -15.15
CA GLU A 320 9.87 27.63 -16.25
C GLU A 320 8.51 26.96 -16.33
N ARG A 321 8.12 26.60 -17.56
CA ARG A 321 6.93 25.82 -17.88
C ARG A 321 7.36 24.77 -18.89
N THR A 322 7.41 23.52 -18.47
CA THR A 322 7.76 22.36 -19.28
C THR A 322 6.53 21.49 -19.51
N ASN A 323 6.57 20.70 -20.57
CA ASN A 323 5.57 19.70 -20.88
C ASN A 323 6.26 18.39 -21.22
N TRP A 324 5.73 17.32 -20.65
CA TRP A 324 6.24 15.95 -20.76
C TRP A 324 5.28 15.05 -21.55
N THR A 325 4.06 15.54 -21.81
CA THR A 325 3.00 14.85 -22.55
C THR A 325 3.23 14.89 -24.07
N ASN A 326 2.36 14.20 -24.80
CA ASN A 326 2.31 14.21 -26.27
C ASN A 326 1.51 15.37 -26.88
N GLU A 327 0.88 16.24 -26.08
CA GLU A 327 0.09 17.39 -26.56
C GLU A 327 0.96 18.65 -26.65
N ASP A 328 0.83 19.43 -27.73
CA ASP A 328 1.66 20.64 -27.95
C ASP A 328 1.13 21.88 -27.19
N THR A 329 1.13 21.80 -25.85
CA THR A 329 0.72 22.89 -24.96
C THR A 329 1.56 22.97 -23.69
N LEU A 330 1.82 24.21 -23.24
CA LEU A 330 2.35 24.52 -21.90
C LEU A 330 1.28 25.07 -20.96
N ASN A 331 0.09 25.40 -21.49
CA ASN A 331 -1.01 25.95 -20.70
C ASN A 331 -1.70 24.84 -19.91
N ASP A 332 -2.05 25.20 -18.68
CA ASP A 332 -3.12 24.52 -17.97
C ASP A 332 -4.45 24.89 -18.60
N ASN A 333 -5.18 23.90 -19.10
CA ASN A 333 -6.53 24.06 -19.64
C ASN A 333 -7.60 23.45 -18.69
N LEU A 334 -7.18 22.75 -17.64
CA LEU A 334 -8.06 22.09 -16.64
C LEU A 334 -8.18 22.90 -15.34
N GLY A 335 -7.18 23.71 -15.02
CA GLY A 335 -7.18 24.66 -13.90
C GLY A 335 -6.68 24.10 -12.57
N HIS A 336 -6.36 22.80 -12.48
CA HIS A 336 -5.89 22.19 -11.23
C HIS A 336 -4.46 22.62 -10.90
N GLY A 337 -3.51 22.53 -11.84
CA GLY A 337 -2.13 22.95 -11.61
C GLY A 337 -2.02 24.46 -11.33
N THR A 338 -2.87 25.28 -11.95
CA THR A 338 -3.02 26.71 -11.62
C THR A 338 -3.54 26.91 -10.20
N PHE A 339 -4.53 26.12 -9.74
CA PHE A 339 -5.03 26.18 -8.37
C PHE A 339 -3.96 25.76 -7.34
N VAL A 340 -3.28 24.64 -7.58
CA VAL A 340 -2.17 24.09 -6.77
C VAL A 340 -1.05 25.12 -6.60
N ALA A 341 -0.62 25.74 -7.69
CA ALA A 341 0.36 26.83 -7.65
C ALA A 341 -0.16 28.06 -6.89
N GLY A 342 -1.46 28.34 -6.96
CA GLY A 342 -2.14 29.37 -6.18
C GLY A 342 -1.98 29.18 -4.68
N VAL A 343 -2.28 27.97 -4.17
CA VAL A 343 -2.13 27.64 -2.75
C VAL A 343 -0.66 27.73 -2.30
N ILE A 344 0.29 27.32 -3.14
CA ILE A 344 1.73 27.37 -2.82
C ILE A 344 2.26 28.81 -2.81
N ALA A 345 2.02 29.58 -3.89
CA ALA A 345 2.73 30.83 -4.18
C ALA A 345 1.89 31.91 -4.89
N GLY A 346 0.56 31.86 -4.78
CA GLY A 346 -0.32 32.94 -5.25
C GLY A 346 -0.14 34.23 -4.42
N GLU A 347 -0.26 35.40 -5.05
CA GLU A 347 -0.12 36.71 -4.38
C GLU A 347 -1.43 37.49 -4.17
N ASP A 348 -2.57 36.96 -4.63
CA ASP A 348 -3.86 37.66 -4.56
C ASP A 348 -4.41 37.73 -3.12
N SER A 349 -5.03 38.86 -2.77
CA SER A 349 -5.53 39.12 -1.42
C SER A 349 -6.74 38.27 -0.99
N GLU A 350 -7.45 37.59 -1.90
CA GLU A 350 -8.52 36.64 -1.54
C GLU A 350 -8.01 35.19 -1.42
N CYS A 351 -7.05 34.77 -2.23
CA CYS A 351 -6.42 33.43 -2.16
C CYS A 351 -4.87 33.52 -2.15
N LEU A 352 -4.35 34.06 -1.05
CA LEU A 352 -2.92 34.25 -0.82
C LEU A 352 -2.24 32.91 -0.50
N GLY A 353 -1.16 32.58 -1.22
CA GLY A 353 -0.36 31.38 -1.01
C GLY A 353 0.71 31.56 0.07
N PHE A 354 1.23 30.45 0.59
CA PHE A 354 2.19 30.44 1.71
C PHE A 354 3.56 31.06 1.37
N ALA A 355 4.02 30.92 0.13
CA ALA A 355 5.39 31.19 -0.29
C ALA A 355 5.43 32.04 -1.59
N PRO A 356 4.86 33.27 -1.61
CA PRO A 356 4.64 34.06 -2.83
C PRO A 356 5.92 34.54 -3.56
N ASP A 357 7.10 34.36 -2.97
CA ASP A 357 8.40 34.65 -3.59
C ASP A 357 9.18 33.41 -4.05
N THR A 358 8.60 32.22 -3.94
CA THR A 358 9.14 30.96 -4.46
C THR A 358 9.24 30.95 -5.98
N GLU A 359 10.23 30.22 -6.50
CA GLU A 359 10.52 30.08 -7.91
C GLU A 359 9.76 28.87 -8.47
N ILE A 360 8.69 29.14 -9.24
CA ILE A 360 7.77 28.11 -9.73
C ILE A 360 8.31 27.47 -11.01
N TYR A 361 8.45 26.15 -10.99
CA TYR A 361 8.77 25.30 -12.13
C TYR A 361 7.56 24.41 -12.44
N ALA A 362 6.79 24.78 -13.46
CA ALA A 362 5.55 24.10 -13.81
C ALA A 362 5.82 22.92 -14.77
N PHE A 363 5.65 21.69 -14.31
CA PHE A 363 5.88 20.49 -15.11
C PHE A 363 4.52 19.89 -15.47
N ARG A 364 4.05 20.13 -16.71
CA ARG A 364 2.83 19.50 -17.22
C ARG A 364 3.13 18.03 -17.53
N VAL A 365 2.60 17.15 -16.70
CA VAL A 365 2.70 15.69 -16.84
C VAL A 365 1.35 15.03 -17.18
N PHE A 366 0.23 15.75 -17.02
CA PHE A 366 -1.09 15.28 -17.44
C PHE A 366 -1.56 15.98 -18.73
N THR A 367 -2.19 15.20 -19.62
CA THR A 367 -2.93 15.70 -20.78
C THR A 367 -4.23 16.40 -20.37
N ASP A 368 -4.89 17.07 -21.31
CA ASP A 368 -6.24 17.62 -21.08
C ASP A 368 -7.30 16.50 -20.95
N ALA A 369 -7.00 15.30 -21.47
CA ALA A 369 -7.73 14.07 -21.18
C ALA A 369 -7.43 13.45 -19.79
N GLN A 370 -6.66 14.15 -18.94
CA GLN A 370 -6.24 13.71 -17.60
C GLN A 370 -5.40 12.42 -17.57
N VAL A 371 -4.67 12.11 -18.65
CA VAL A 371 -3.77 10.95 -18.75
C VAL A 371 -2.30 11.38 -18.56
N SER A 372 -1.53 10.60 -17.80
CA SER A 372 -0.06 10.63 -17.73
C SER A 372 0.51 9.24 -18.08
N TYR A 373 1.83 9.13 -18.25
CA TYR A 373 2.57 7.88 -18.41
C TYR A 373 3.79 7.80 -17.48
N THR A 374 4.17 6.59 -17.08
CA THR A 374 5.40 6.31 -16.30
C THR A 374 6.61 6.99 -16.93
N SER A 375 6.86 6.81 -18.23
CA SER A 375 8.01 7.40 -18.92
C SER A 375 8.04 8.93 -18.88
N TRP A 376 6.87 9.60 -18.77
CA TRP A 376 6.79 11.05 -18.64
C TRP A 376 7.19 11.51 -17.24
N PHE A 377 6.77 10.77 -16.20
CA PHE A 377 7.24 10.99 -14.83
C PHE A 377 8.75 10.76 -14.71
N LEU A 378 9.28 9.66 -15.27
CA LEU A 378 10.72 9.36 -15.20
C LEU A 378 11.58 10.46 -15.85
N ASP A 379 11.20 10.98 -17.03
CA ASP A 379 11.94 12.08 -17.66
C ASP A 379 11.78 13.41 -16.88
N ALA A 380 10.60 13.69 -16.33
CA ALA A 380 10.36 14.87 -15.50
C ALA A 380 11.13 14.82 -14.17
N PHE A 381 11.25 13.65 -13.53
CA PHE A 381 12.05 13.42 -12.34
C PHE A 381 13.56 13.50 -12.65
N ASN A 382 14.04 12.87 -13.73
CA ASN A 382 15.42 13.00 -14.19
C ASN A 382 15.79 14.48 -14.47
N TYR A 383 14.84 15.26 -15.00
CA TYR A 383 15.02 16.71 -15.20
C TYR A 383 15.00 17.50 -13.89
N ALA A 384 14.15 17.16 -12.91
CA ALA A 384 14.14 17.79 -11.58
C ALA A 384 15.46 17.56 -10.82
N ILE A 385 16.03 16.35 -10.94
CA ILE A 385 17.37 15.99 -10.43
C ILE A 385 18.44 16.82 -11.16
N ALA A 386 18.47 16.80 -12.50
CA ALA A 386 19.48 17.49 -13.30
C ALA A 386 19.46 19.02 -13.17
N THR A 387 18.30 19.61 -12.87
CA THR A 387 18.15 21.05 -12.60
C THR A 387 18.32 21.43 -11.13
N ASN A 388 18.52 20.44 -10.24
CA ASN A 388 18.61 20.57 -8.78
C ASN A 388 17.45 21.42 -8.23
N MET A 389 16.25 20.87 -8.23
CA MET A 389 15.09 21.40 -7.49
C MET A 389 15.32 21.28 -5.97
N ASP A 390 14.59 22.08 -5.18
CA ASP A 390 14.60 21.97 -3.71
C ASP A 390 13.40 21.16 -3.20
N VAL A 391 12.20 21.43 -3.75
CA VAL A 391 10.93 20.87 -3.31
C VAL A 391 10.09 20.44 -4.54
N LEU A 392 9.30 19.37 -4.38
CA LEU A 392 8.39 18.84 -5.39
C LEU A 392 7.01 18.57 -4.77
N ASN A 393 5.93 19.02 -5.41
CA ASN A 393 4.56 18.64 -5.07
C ASN A 393 3.93 17.79 -6.17
N LEU A 394 3.40 16.64 -5.78
CA LEU A 394 2.58 15.77 -6.61
C LEU A 394 1.16 15.69 -6.01
N SER A 395 0.23 16.50 -6.52
CA SER A 395 -1.16 16.54 -6.06
C SER A 395 -2.01 15.40 -6.65
N ILE A 396 -1.44 14.20 -6.73
CA ILE A 396 -2.08 12.98 -7.22
C ILE A 396 -1.31 11.77 -6.66
N GLY A 397 -1.98 10.65 -6.53
CA GLY A 397 -1.34 9.34 -6.50
C GLY A 397 -2.20 8.32 -7.25
N GLY A 398 -1.70 7.09 -7.36
CA GLY A 398 -2.50 5.93 -7.74
C GLY A 398 -2.15 4.74 -6.85
N PRO A 399 -3.02 3.74 -6.71
CA PRO A 399 -2.83 2.65 -5.75
C PRO A 399 -1.79 1.61 -6.19
N ASP A 400 -1.19 1.76 -7.37
CA ASP A 400 -0.20 0.84 -7.92
C ASP A 400 1.23 1.16 -7.46
N TYR A 401 1.76 0.28 -6.59
CA TYR A 401 3.15 0.27 -6.15
C TYR A 401 4.02 -0.77 -6.87
N LEU A 402 3.51 -1.44 -7.92
CA LEU A 402 4.28 -2.35 -8.78
C LEU A 402 4.92 -1.66 -9.99
N ASP A 403 4.67 -0.36 -10.21
CA ASP A 403 5.51 0.46 -11.08
C ASP A 403 6.88 0.69 -10.43
N LEU A 404 7.70 -0.37 -10.41
CA LEU A 404 9.07 -0.34 -9.90
C LEU A 404 9.93 0.75 -10.57
N PRO A 405 9.80 1.04 -11.89
CA PRO A 405 10.40 2.23 -12.48
C PRO A 405 10.01 3.53 -11.76
N PHE A 406 8.73 3.79 -11.52
CA PHE A 406 8.26 5.00 -10.83
C PHE A 406 8.68 5.02 -9.36
N VAL A 407 8.44 3.93 -8.62
CA VAL A 407 8.73 3.81 -7.18
C VAL A 407 10.22 4.01 -6.90
N GLU A 408 11.10 3.32 -7.62
CA GLU A 408 12.55 3.50 -7.43
C GLU A 408 13.05 4.88 -7.89
N LYS A 409 12.38 5.51 -8.87
CA LYS A 409 12.73 6.88 -9.28
C LYS A 409 12.35 7.91 -8.22
N VAL A 410 11.29 7.66 -7.43
CA VAL A 410 10.97 8.45 -6.23
C VAL A 410 12.09 8.32 -5.19
N TRP A 411 12.60 7.11 -4.94
CA TRP A 411 13.76 6.89 -4.05
C TRP A 411 15.02 7.61 -4.55
N GLU A 412 15.30 7.59 -5.85
CA GLU A 412 16.43 8.31 -6.42
C GLU A 412 16.26 9.84 -6.33
N LEU A 413 15.04 10.35 -6.54
CA LEU A 413 14.71 11.76 -6.44
C LEU A 413 14.90 12.28 -5.01
N THR A 414 14.41 11.55 -4.00
CA THR A 414 14.62 11.91 -2.59
C THR A 414 16.10 11.77 -2.21
N ALA A 415 16.82 10.74 -2.67
CA ALA A 415 18.26 10.58 -2.47
C ALA A 415 19.09 11.79 -2.98
N ASN A 416 18.62 12.47 -4.03
CA ASN A 416 19.23 13.71 -4.56
C ASN A 416 18.94 14.98 -3.72
N ASN A 417 18.34 14.82 -2.52
CA ASN A 417 17.91 15.87 -1.59
C ASN A 417 16.70 16.69 -2.07
N ILE A 418 15.87 16.15 -2.97
CA ILE A 418 14.61 16.82 -3.36
C ILE A 418 13.52 16.42 -2.37
N ILE A 419 12.92 17.40 -1.68
CA ILE A 419 11.86 17.16 -0.70
C ILE A 419 10.54 16.95 -1.45
N MET A 420 9.97 15.75 -1.37
CA MET A 420 8.72 15.40 -2.04
C MET A 420 7.53 15.43 -1.08
N VAL A 421 6.48 16.17 -1.47
CA VAL A 421 5.18 16.25 -0.80
C VAL A 421 4.12 15.68 -1.76
N SER A 422 3.23 14.83 -1.25
CA SER A 422 2.24 14.14 -2.07
C SER A 422 0.89 13.97 -1.35
N ALA A 423 -0.20 14.02 -2.12
CA ALA A 423 -1.55 13.78 -1.63
C ALA A 423 -1.78 12.30 -1.29
N ILE A 424 -2.35 12.00 -0.12
CA ILE A 424 -2.50 10.61 0.35
C ILE A 424 -3.55 9.78 -0.40
N GLY A 425 -4.51 10.43 -1.05
CA GLY A 425 -5.64 9.79 -1.75
C GLY A 425 -6.99 10.43 -1.42
N ASN A 426 -8.01 10.18 -2.24
CA ASN A 426 -9.36 10.72 -2.07
C ASN A 426 -10.39 9.60 -1.83
N ASP A 427 -9.89 8.45 -1.35
CA ASP A 427 -10.57 7.16 -1.29
C ASP A 427 -10.91 6.78 0.17
N GLY A 428 -11.02 7.79 1.04
CA GLY A 428 -11.68 7.69 2.35
C GLY A 428 -13.21 7.64 2.20
N PRO A 429 -13.96 7.23 3.25
CA PRO A 429 -13.51 7.03 4.63
C PRO A 429 -13.01 5.61 4.94
N LEU A 430 -12.76 4.80 3.90
CA LEU A 430 -12.24 3.44 4.03
C LEU A 430 -10.77 3.42 4.49
N TYR A 431 -10.36 2.28 5.03
CA TYR A 431 -9.01 2.03 5.56
C TYR A 431 -8.19 1.18 4.58
N GLY A 432 -6.87 1.38 4.53
CA GLY A 432 -5.98 0.74 3.57
C GLY A 432 -5.93 1.42 2.19
N THR A 433 -6.65 2.52 1.99
CA THR A 433 -6.87 3.16 0.66
C THR A 433 -5.82 4.22 0.29
N LEU A 434 -4.58 4.02 0.73
CA LEU A 434 -3.47 4.94 0.49
C LEU A 434 -2.98 4.85 -0.97
N ASN A 435 -2.67 6.00 -1.57
CA ASN A 435 -2.14 6.06 -2.93
C ASN A 435 -0.61 6.28 -2.98
N ASN A 436 0.04 5.61 -3.92
CA ASN A 436 1.44 5.83 -4.27
C ASN A 436 1.64 7.15 -5.03
N PRO A 437 2.68 7.95 -4.74
CA PRO A 437 3.82 7.68 -3.86
C PRO A 437 3.68 8.24 -2.43
N ALA A 438 2.49 8.68 -2.02
CA ALA A 438 2.30 9.26 -0.67
C ALA A 438 2.34 8.21 0.45
N ASP A 439 2.16 6.92 0.11
CA ASP A 439 2.41 5.74 0.94
C ASP A 439 3.90 5.49 1.24
N GLN A 440 4.84 5.99 0.43
CA GLN A 440 6.28 5.71 0.56
C GLN A 440 6.91 6.40 1.78
N SER A 441 7.86 5.73 2.42
CA SER A 441 8.45 6.21 3.70
C SER A 441 9.18 7.56 3.57
N ASP A 442 9.77 7.88 2.41
CA ASP A 442 10.56 9.11 2.22
C ASP A 442 9.69 10.32 1.82
N VAL A 443 8.55 10.06 1.17
CA VAL A 443 7.61 11.08 0.70
C VAL A 443 6.75 11.57 1.86
N ILE A 444 6.58 12.89 1.99
CA ILE A 444 5.66 13.50 2.95
C ILE A 444 4.23 13.32 2.41
N GLY A 445 3.54 12.30 2.89
CA GLY A 445 2.16 11.96 2.52
C GLY A 445 1.15 12.74 3.37
N VAL A 446 0.27 13.49 2.72
CA VAL A 446 -0.60 14.48 3.36
C VAL A 446 -2.07 14.10 3.27
N GLY A 447 -2.72 13.95 4.42
CA GLY A 447 -4.17 13.78 4.55
C GLY A 447 -4.94 15.09 4.69
N GLY A 448 -6.26 15.03 4.50
CA GLY A 448 -7.15 16.19 4.45
C GLY A 448 -8.04 16.32 5.68
N ILE A 449 -8.14 17.54 6.21
CA ILE A 449 -9.06 17.92 7.29
C ILE A 449 -9.95 19.12 6.88
N ASP A 450 -11.07 19.30 7.60
CA ASP A 450 -11.91 20.50 7.55
C ASP A 450 -11.37 21.64 8.45
N TYR A 451 -11.96 22.83 8.37
CA TYR A 451 -11.62 23.99 9.22
C TYR A 451 -12.03 23.84 10.70
N SER A 452 -12.62 22.70 11.09
CA SER A 452 -12.96 22.35 12.47
C SER A 452 -11.93 21.37 13.07
N ASP A 453 -10.86 21.05 12.33
CA ASP A 453 -9.86 20.03 12.63
C ASP A 453 -10.41 18.57 12.62
N HIS A 454 -11.53 18.28 11.94
CA HIS A 454 -12.00 16.91 11.67
C HIS A 454 -11.35 16.34 10.40
N ILE A 455 -11.10 15.02 10.37
CA ILE A 455 -10.71 14.29 9.15
C ILE A 455 -11.82 14.43 8.09
N ALA A 456 -11.47 14.90 6.90
CA ALA A 456 -12.41 15.00 5.80
C ALA A 456 -12.78 13.60 5.31
N SER A 457 -14.07 13.36 4.98
CA SER A 457 -14.60 12.05 4.58
C SER A 457 -13.78 11.39 3.47
N PHE A 458 -13.45 12.15 2.43
CA PHE A 458 -12.63 11.70 1.29
C PHE A 458 -11.18 11.35 1.64
N SER A 459 -10.63 11.76 2.79
CA SER A 459 -9.19 11.56 3.05
C SER A 459 -8.89 10.07 3.25
N SER A 460 -8.14 9.46 2.32
CA SER A 460 -7.67 8.08 2.43
C SER A 460 -6.96 7.83 3.77
N ARG A 461 -7.15 6.62 4.30
CA ARG A 461 -6.67 6.22 5.63
C ARG A 461 -5.75 5.01 5.52
N GLY A 462 -4.77 4.95 6.42
CA GLY A 462 -3.87 3.82 6.53
C GLY A 462 -4.54 2.59 7.15
N MET A 463 -3.78 1.61 7.61
CA MET A 463 -2.32 1.48 7.47
C MET A 463 -1.89 1.22 6.02
N SER A 464 -0.58 1.29 5.72
CA SER A 464 -0.09 0.82 4.41
C SER A 464 -0.23 -0.70 4.26
N THR A 465 -0.55 -1.15 3.05
CA THR A 465 -0.71 -2.59 2.77
C THR A 465 0.50 -3.21 2.06
N TRP A 466 1.57 -2.43 1.85
CA TRP A 466 2.86 -2.88 1.27
C TRP A 466 3.50 -4.04 2.05
N GLU A 467 3.26 -4.09 3.37
CA GLU A 467 3.91 -5.01 4.29
C GLU A 467 3.17 -6.35 4.45
N LEU A 468 1.99 -6.49 3.84
CA LEU A 468 1.15 -7.70 3.94
C LEU A 468 1.57 -8.75 2.89
N PRO A 469 1.42 -10.06 3.18
CA PRO A 469 0.92 -10.64 4.44
C PRO A 469 2.02 -10.83 5.50
N HIS A 470 3.31 -10.76 5.15
CA HIS A 470 4.44 -11.12 6.03
C HIS A 470 4.88 -9.99 6.99
N GLY A 471 3.94 -9.19 7.49
CA GLY A 471 4.22 -7.97 8.23
C GLY A 471 2.96 -7.24 8.68
N TYR A 472 3.11 -5.95 9.00
CA TYR A 472 2.01 -5.10 9.47
C TYR A 472 2.19 -3.69 8.89
N GLY A 473 1.10 -2.97 8.63
CA GLY A 473 1.19 -1.71 7.90
C GLY A 473 1.88 -0.57 8.66
N ARG A 474 2.59 0.28 7.92
CA ARG A 474 3.17 1.54 8.43
C ARG A 474 2.08 2.57 8.71
N ILE A 475 2.39 3.52 9.59
CA ILE A 475 1.58 4.71 9.83
C ILE A 475 1.69 5.66 8.63
N LYS A 476 0.54 5.92 8.01
CA LYS A 476 0.32 6.92 6.96
C LYS A 476 -1.12 7.45 7.10
N PRO A 477 -1.43 8.72 6.77
CA PRO A 477 -0.52 9.78 6.30
C PRO A 477 0.57 10.15 7.33
N ASP A 478 1.57 10.93 6.93
CA ASP A 478 2.58 11.44 7.88
C ASP A 478 1.98 12.56 8.76
N ILE A 479 1.18 13.42 8.15
CA ILE A 479 0.52 14.61 8.75
C ILE A 479 -0.77 14.93 7.98
N VAL A 480 -1.65 15.73 8.59
CA VAL A 480 -2.84 16.30 7.93
C VAL A 480 -2.79 17.82 7.80
N ALA A 481 -3.49 18.35 6.81
CA ALA A 481 -3.64 19.79 6.58
C ALA A 481 -5.02 20.13 5.99
N TYR A 482 -5.43 21.39 6.10
CA TYR A 482 -6.73 21.86 5.58
C TYR A 482 -6.86 21.54 4.10
N GLY A 483 -7.86 20.71 3.78
CA GLY A 483 -8.09 20.17 2.45
C GLY A 483 -9.54 20.22 1.97
N ARG A 484 -10.49 20.68 2.81
CA ARG A 484 -11.87 20.98 2.42
C ARG A 484 -12.06 22.48 2.24
N GLU A 485 -12.70 22.88 1.15
CA GLU A 485 -13.13 24.26 0.84
C GLU A 485 -11.99 25.31 0.86
N ILE A 486 -10.82 24.96 0.33
CA ILE A 486 -9.66 25.86 0.31
C ILE A 486 -9.72 26.79 -0.91
N LEU A 487 -9.56 28.09 -0.67
CA LEU A 487 -9.46 29.09 -1.73
C LEU A 487 -8.07 29.06 -2.40
N GLY A 488 -8.06 28.88 -3.72
CA GLY A 488 -6.88 28.90 -4.57
C GLY A 488 -7.13 29.59 -5.91
N SER A 489 -6.11 29.68 -6.76
CA SER A 489 -6.18 30.46 -8.01
C SER A 489 -7.07 29.80 -9.07
N LYS A 490 -8.00 30.56 -9.65
CA LYS A 490 -8.86 30.08 -10.76
C LYS A 490 -8.14 30.30 -12.10
N ILE A 491 -8.20 29.32 -13.01
CA ILE A 491 -7.61 29.37 -14.37
C ILE A 491 -7.86 30.68 -15.15
N SER A 492 -8.99 31.35 -14.92
CA SER A 492 -9.32 32.66 -15.49
C SER A 492 -8.63 33.81 -14.74
N THR A 493 -9.19 34.28 -13.64
CA THR A 493 -8.70 35.37 -12.77
C THR A 493 -9.47 35.32 -11.47
N GLY A 494 -8.85 35.71 -10.35
CA GLY A 494 -9.45 35.59 -9.03
C GLY A 494 -9.44 34.14 -8.54
N CYS A 495 -10.24 33.86 -7.53
CA CYS A 495 -10.13 32.62 -6.75
C CYS A 495 -11.26 31.62 -7.06
N LYS A 496 -11.02 30.34 -6.79
CA LYS A 496 -12.05 29.30 -6.64
C LYS A 496 -11.81 28.50 -5.37
N SER A 497 -12.85 27.85 -4.85
CA SER A 497 -12.72 26.83 -3.81
C SER A 497 -12.47 25.46 -4.46
N LEU A 498 -11.75 24.56 -3.78
CA LEU A 498 -11.73 23.12 -4.07
C LEU A 498 -11.59 22.31 -2.77
N SER A 499 -11.93 21.02 -2.85
CA SER A 499 -11.75 20.04 -1.78
C SER A 499 -10.98 18.81 -2.30
N GLY A 500 -10.14 18.20 -1.45
CA GLY A 500 -9.38 16.98 -1.74
C GLY A 500 -8.02 16.94 -1.02
N THR A 501 -7.40 15.76 -0.92
CA THR A 501 -6.01 15.67 -0.43
C THR A 501 -5.00 16.22 -1.45
N SER A 502 -5.39 16.27 -2.73
CA SER A 502 -4.75 17.06 -3.79
C SER A 502 -4.68 18.56 -3.50
N VAL A 503 -5.52 19.06 -2.58
CA VAL A 503 -5.59 20.43 -2.07
C VAL A 503 -4.86 20.59 -0.73
N ALA A 504 -4.87 19.57 0.13
CA ALA A 504 -4.06 19.54 1.37
C ALA A 504 -2.54 19.45 1.09
N SER A 505 -2.13 18.67 0.08
CA SER A 505 -0.72 18.54 -0.35
C SER A 505 -0.05 19.89 -0.65
N PRO A 506 -0.61 20.80 -1.47
CA PRO A 506 0.01 22.10 -1.74
C PRO A 506 -0.03 23.08 -0.56
N VAL A 507 -0.93 22.92 0.42
CA VAL A 507 -0.85 23.64 1.69
C VAL A 507 0.45 23.27 2.42
N VAL A 508 0.75 21.97 2.54
CA VAL A 508 2.02 21.49 3.12
C VAL A 508 3.21 21.87 2.25
N ALA A 509 3.13 21.76 0.92
CA ALA A 509 4.23 22.14 0.05
C ALA A 509 4.56 23.64 0.11
N GLY A 510 3.54 24.50 0.26
CA GLY A 510 3.70 25.93 0.53
C GLY A 510 4.37 26.19 1.89
N ILE A 511 3.94 25.50 2.95
CA ILE A 511 4.60 25.49 4.27
C ILE A 511 6.06 25.07 4.16
N VAL A 512 6.37 23.99 3.43
CA VAL A 512 7.74 23.51 3.18
C VAL A 512 8.56 24.55 2.42
N CYS A 513 8.05 25.17 1.35
CA CYS A 513 8.76 26.24 0.64
C CYS A 513 9.06 27.44 1.54
N LEU A 514 8.12 27.82 2.42
CA LEU A 514 8.32 28.87 3.40
C LEU A 514 9.42 28.50 4.42
N LEU A 515 9.40 27.27 4.95
CA LEU A 515 10.42 26.74 5.87
C LEU A 515 11.80 26.60 5.23
N VAL A 516 11.91 26.13 3.97
CA VAL A 516 13.19 26.08 3.23
C VAL A 516 13.77 27.49 3.04
N SER A 517 12.93 28.52 2.93
CA SER A 517 13.39 29.92 2.82
C SER A 517 13.96 30.50 4.13
N VAL A 518 13.71 29.85 5.28
CA VAL A 518 14.27 30.25 6.59
C VAL A 518 15.77 29.95 6.68
N ILE A 519 16.19 28.82 6.10
CA ILE A 519 17.59 28.39 6.11
C ILE A 519 18.37 29.15 5.01
N PRO A 520 19.50 29.80 5.34
CA PRO A 520 20.35 30.46 4.36
C PRO A 520 20.74 29.51 3.22
N GLU A 521 20.62 29.99 1.99
CA GLU A 521 20.87 29.24 0.74
C GLU A 521 22.15 28.39 0.77
N ASN A 522 23.25 28.96 1.24
CA ASN A 522 24.55 28.31 1.34
C ASN A 522 24.69 27.26 2.47
N LYS A 523 23.64 27.06 3.29
CA LYS A 523 23.55 26.04 4.34
C LYS A 523 22.37 25.08 4.14
N ARG A 524 21.53 25.28 3.12
CA ARG A 524 20.32 24.46 2.92
C ARG A 524 20.65 22.98 2.83
N LYS A 525 21.59 22.57 1.98
CA LYS A 525 21.96 21.15 1.82
C LYS A 525 22.74 20.53 2.99
N ASP A 526 23.18 21.33 3.97
CA ASP A 526 23.82 20.83 5.20
C ASP A 526 22.80 20.48 6.31
N ILE A 527 21.56 20.96 6.16
CA ILE A 527 20.52 20.97 7.21
C ILE A 527 19.22 20.33 6.70
N LEU A 528 18.82 20.65 5.48
CA LEU A 528 17.56 20.28 4.84
C LEU A 528 17.76 19.14 3.85
N ASN A 529 17.09 18.03 4.14
CA ASN A 529 16.92 16.84 3.31
C ASN A 529 15.52 16.26 3.59
N PRO A 530 15.04 15.24 2.85
CA PRO A 530 13.71 14.67 3.04
C PRO A 530 13.43 14.23 4.48
N ALA A 531 14.37 13.54 5.14
CA ALA A 531 14.21 13.12 6.53
C ALA A 531 14.19 14.30 7.51
N SER A 532 15.07 15.30 7.40
CA SER A 532 15.09 16.43 8.35
C SER A 532 13.89 17.36 8.22
N MET A 533 13.36 17.53 7.00
CA MET A 533 12.07 18.21 6.81
C MET A 533 10.92 17.40 7.38
N LYS A 534 10.85 16.09 7.10
CA LYS A 534 9.82 15.21 7.66
C LYS A 534 9.86 15.18 9.18
N GLN A 535 11.05 15.07 9.79
CA GLN A 535 11.25 15.15 11.24
C GLN A 535 10.65 16.43 11.83
N ALA A 536 10.96 17.61 11.26
CA ALA A 536 10.42 18.87 11.75
C ALA A 536 8.88 18.96 11.62
N LEU A 537 8.30 18.39 10.56
CA LEU A 537 6.86 18.38 10.33
C LEU A 537 6.12 17.42 11.29
N VAL A 538 6.64 16.20 11.51
CA VAL A 538 5.98 15.20 12.39
C VAL A 538 6.22 15.48 13.87
N GLU A 539 7.40 15.96 14.25
CA GLU A 539 7.71 16.33 15.64
C GLU A 539 7.07 17.68 16.04
N GLY A 540 6.75 18.53 15.06
CA GLY A 540 6.02 19.79 15.23
C GLY A 540 4.50 19.69 15.03
N ALA A 541 3.95 18.51 14.75
CA ALA A 541 2.52 18.34 14.48
C ALA A 541 1.66 18.49 15.74
N VAL A 542 0.48 19.08 15.58
CA VAL A 542 -0.56 19.16 16.61
C VAL A 542 -1.47 17.94 16.49
N LYS A 543 -1.26 16.96 17.37
CA LYS A 543 -2.15 15.81 17.52
C LYS A 543 -3.59 16.27 17.78
N LEU A 544 -4.51 15.70 17.02
CA LEU A 544 -5.96 15.83 17.14
C LEU A 544 -6.50 14.79 18.15
N SER A 545 -7.61 15.08 18.83
CA SER A 545 -8.13 14.22 19.91
C SER A 545 -8.90 12.99 19.42
N ASP A 546 -9.66 13.14 18.32
CA ASP A 546 -10.71 12.21 17.93
C ASP A 546 -10.30 11.16 16.88
N PRO A 547 -9.43 11.46 15.87
CA PRO A 547 -8.99 10.46 14.89
C PRO A 547 -7.78 9.66 15.36
N ASN A 548 -7.58 8.46 14.81
CA ASN A 548 -6.44 7.60 15.14
C ASN A 548 -5.19 7.85 14.26
N MET A 549 -4.05 7.27 14.62
CA MET A 549 -2.76 7.47 13.93
C MET A 549 -2.81 7.12 12.43
N TYR A 550 -3.65 6.20 11.99
CA TYR A 550 -3.82 5.85 10.57
C TYR A 550 -4.76 6.81 9.81
N GLU A 551 -5.39 7.75 10.50
CA GLU A 551 -6.20 8.82 9.91
C GLU A 551 -5.46 10.16 9.92
N GLN A 552 -4.82 10.50 11.06
CA GLN A 552 -4.16 11.81 11.25
C GLN A 552 -2.63 11.81 11.09
N GLY A 553 -1.98 10.65 11.06
CA GLY A 553 -0.53 10.57 11.16
C GLY A 553 -0.04 11.11 12.52
N ALA A 554 0.92 12.03 12.46
CA ALA A 554 1.37 12.80 13.63
C ALA A 554 0.36 13.89 14.07
N GLY A 555 -0.66 14.18 13.26
CA GLY A 555 -1.64 15.24 13.49
C GLY A 555 -1.55 16.39 12.48
N ARG A 556 -2.20 17.51 12.81
CA ARG A 556 -2.23 18.69 11.95
C ARG A 556 -0.88 19.40 11.94
N VAL A 557 -0.36 19.71 10.75
CA VAL A 557 0.92 20.42 10.59
C VAL A 557 0.94 21.77 11.32
N SER A 558 2.04 22.08 12.02
CA SER A 558 2.28 23.42 12.60
C SER A 558 3.50 24.08 11.98
N LEU A 559 3.27 25.14 11.20
CA LEU A 559 4.33 25.94 10.59
C LEU A 559 5.28 26.54 11.64
N LEU A 560 4.75 26.96 12.80
CA LEU A 560 5.51 27.69 13.82
C LEU A 560 6.40 26.78 14.66
N GLU A 561 5.90 25.59 15.03
CA GLU A 561 6.72 24.60 15.75
C GLU A 561 7.78 23.99 14.82
N SER A 562 7.41 23.63 13.59
CA SER A 562 8.36 23.18 12.55
C SER A 562 9.46 24.21 12.29
N TYR A 563 9.13 25.51 12.35
CA TYR A 563 10.08 26.61 12.22
C TYR A 563 11.08 26.68 13.38
N GLU A 564 10.64 26.60 14.64
CA GLU A 564 11.53 26.61 15.81
C GLU A 564 12.39 25.33 15.91
N ILE A 565 11.86 24.18 15.48
CA ILE A 565 12.63 22.94 15.29
C ILE A 565 13.73 23.18 14.24
N LEU A 566 13.41 23.54 13.00
CA LEU A 566 14.41 23.73 11.93
C LEU A 566 15.46 24.81 12.24
N LYS A 567 15.06 25.88 12.92
CA LYS A 567 15.93 26.98 13.38
C LYS A 567 17.00 26.53 14.39
N SER A 568 16.74 25.44 15.13
CA SER A 568 17.67 24.87 16.11
C SER A 568 18.20 23.48 15.71
N TYR A 569 17.75 22.95 14.57
CA TYR A 569 17.98 21.58 14.13
C TYR A 569 19.46 21.26 13.95
N LYS A 570 19.81 20.03 14.32
CA LYS A 570 21.11 19.40 14.04
C LYS A 570 20.82 18.06 13.38
N PRO A 571 21.53 17.69 12.29
CA PRO A 571 21.43 16.38 11.68
C PRO A 571 21.45 15.25 12.71
N ARG A 572 20.38 14.47 12.77
CA ARG A 572 20.20 13.33 13.67
C ARG A 572 19.27 12.28 13.06
N ALA A 573 19.29 11.08 13.62
CA ALA A 573 18.19 10.15 13.42
C ALA A 573 17.09 10.34 14.48
N SER A 574 15.88 9.93 14.17
CA SER A 574 14.79 9.70 15.13
C SER A 574 13.90 8.54 14.68
N ILE A 575 12.99 8.12 15.56
CA ILE A 575 11.92 7.17 15.24
C ILE A 575 10.59 7.92 15.28
N PHE A 576 9.72 7.64 14.31
CA PHE A 576 8.33 8.08 14.30
C PHE A 576 7.38 6.86 14.42
N PRO A 577 6.42 6.88 15.38
CA PRO A 577 6.30 7.81 16.49
C PRO A 577 7.41 7.60 17.54
N SER A 578 7.78 8.65 18.27
CA SER A 578 8.77 8.57 19.36
C SER A 578 8.17 8.08 20.68
N VAL A 579 6.84 8.08 20.79
CA VAL A 579 6.07 7.53 21.91
C VAL A 579 4.97 6.63 21.34
N LEU A 580 4.93 5.38 21.81
CA LEU A 580 3.90 4.40 21.50
C LEU A 580 3.18 4.02 22.80
N ASP A 581 2.04 4.65 23.04
CA ASP A 581 1.23 4.46 24.24
C ASP A 581 -0.10 3.78 23.88
N TYR A 582 -0.24 2.49 24.21
CA TYR A 582 -1.46 1.71 24.01
C TYR A 582 -2.55 1.99 25.08
N THR A 583 -2.39 3.01 25.93
CA THR A 583 -3.48 3.55 26.76
C THR A 583 -4.20 4.73 26.11
N ASP A 584 -3.60 5.32 25.06
CA ASP A 584 -4.09 6.50 24.33
C ASP A 584 -5.10 6.12 23.23
N CYS A 585 -6.30 5.70 23.63
CA CYS A 585 -7.44 5.61 22.71
C CYS A 585 -8.06 7.01 22.46
N PRO A 586 -8.42 7.36 21.21
CA PRO A 586 -8.42 6.51 20.01
C PRO A 586 -7.09 6.48 19.24
N TYR A 587 -6.12 7.33 19.59
CA TYR A 587 -4.91 7.56 18.79
C TYR A 587 -4.13 6.29 18.43
N SER A 588 -3.92 5.39 19.39
CA SER A 588 -3.23 4.10 19.20
C SER A 588 -4.19 2.92 18.96
N TRP A 589 -5.37 3.17 18.39
CA TRP A 589 -6.16 2.13 17.73
C TRP A 589 -5.34 1.47 16.61
N PRO A 590 -5.42 0.14 16.38
CA PRO A 590 -6.28 -0.83 17.08
C PRO A 590 -5.76 -1.28 18.45
N PHE A 591 -4.45 -1.16 18.69
CA PHE A 591 -3.75 -1.69 19.86
C PHE A 591 -4.38 -1.27 21.19
N CYS A 592 -4.82 -0.02 21.31
CA CYS A 592 -5.42 0.51 22.54
C CYS A 592 -6.72 -0.21 22.96
N ARG A 593 -7.40 -0.90 22.04
CA ARG A 593 -8.60 -1.71 22.32
C ARG A 593 -8.29 -3.15 22.74
N GLN A 594 -7.04 -3.61 22.65
CA GLN A 594 -6.65 -4.97 23.03
C GLN A 594 -5.37 -5.00 23.89
N PRO A 595 -5.47 -5.21 25.22
CA PRO A 595 -4.29 -5.42 26.05
C PRO A 595 -3.62 -6.74 25.67
N LEU A 596 -2.28 -6.76 25.75
CA LEU A 596 -1.49 -7.96 25.50
C LEU A 596 -1.65 -8.95 26.67
N TYR A 597 -1.37 -10.24 26.41
CA TYR A 597 -1.44 -11.30 27.42
C TYR A 597 -0.58 -12.51 27.02
N ALA A 598 -0.26 -13.39 27.98
CA ALA A 598 0.54 -14.59 27.69
C ALA A 598 -0.31 -15.69 27.04
N GLY A 599 0.24 -16.38 26.04
CA GLY A 599 -0.49 -17.28 25.14
C GLY A 599 -0.88 -16.67 23.78
N ALA A 600 -0.73 -15.35 23.58
CA ALA A 600 -1.05 -14.64 22.33
C ALA A 600 0.12 -14.59 21.33
N MET A 601 -0.18 -14.61 20.03
CA MET A 601 0.72 -14.27 18.91
C MET A 601 1.41 -12.91 19.12
N PRO A 602 2.58 -12.65 18.49
CA PRO A 602 3.23 -11.35 18.64
C PRO A 602 2.38 -10.23 18.05
N VAL A 603 2.15 -9.18 18.85
CA VAL A 603 1.59 -7.93 18.34
C VAL A 603 2.71 -7.20 17.61
N ILE A 604 2.53 -6.98 16.31
CA ILE A 604 3.51 -6.31 15.44
C ILE A 604 3.18 -4.82 15.34
N PHE A 605 4.18 -3.96 15.49
CA PHE A 605 4.07 -2.52 15.21
C PHE A 605 5.26 -2.03 14.39
N ASN A 606 5.00 -1.37 13.27
CA ASN A 606 6.03 -0.86 12.35
C ASN A 606 6.25 0.65 12.51
N ALA A 607 7.34 1.02 13.19
CA ALA A 607 7.81 2.39 13.33
C ALA A 607 8.74 2.79 12.17
N THR A 608 8.74 4.07 11.79
CA THR A 608 9.62 4.61 10.75
C THR A 608 10.87 5.23 11.37
N ILE A 609 12.05 4.79 10.91
CA ILE A 609 13.33 5.44 11.21
C ILE A 609 13.51 6.59 10.21
N LEU A 610 13.77 7.80 10.72
CA LEU A 610 14.10 8.99 9.91
C LEU A 610 15.56 9.35 10.17
N ASN A 611 16.44 9.33 9.16
CA ASN A 611 17.86 9.64 9.29
C ASN A 611 18.22 10.95 8.57
N GLY A 612 18.14 12.07 9.28
CA GLY A 612 18.56 13.38 8.77
C GLY A 612 20.08 13.60 8.72
N MET A 613 20.92 12.61 9.08
CA MET A 613 22.39 12.71 9.04
C MET A 613 23.00 12.48 7.66
N GLY A 614 22.34 11.73 6.78
CA GLY A 614 22.85 11.41 5.44
C GLY A 614 21.96 10.43 4.67
N VAL A 615 22.13 10.39 3.34
CA VAL A 615 21.33 9.57 2.40
C VAL A 615 21.33 8.08 2.80
N ILE A 616 22.45 7.60 3.33
CA ILE A 616 22.65 6.24 3.82
C ILE A 616 22.96 6.30 5.30
N GLY A 617 22.23 5.54 6.10
CA GLY A 617 22.57 5.19 7.48
C GLY A 617 22.70 3.68 7.66
N TYR A 618 23.26 3.26 8.79
CA TYR A 618 23.35 1.86 9.18
C TYR A 618 22.97 1.71 10.65
N VAL A 619 22.25 0.65 10.98
CA VAL A 619 22.00 0.25 12.38
C VAL A 619 23.28 -0.42 12.90
N GLU A 620 23.95 0.23 13.86
CA GLU A 620 25.29 -0.18 14.33
C GLU A 620 25.25 -1.44 15.22
N SER A 621 24.11 -1.67 15.88
CA SER A 621 23.84 -2.82 16.75
C SER A 621 22.33 -3.08 16.79
N PRO A 622 21.88 -4.34 16.99
CA PRO A 622 20.46 -4.65 17.13
C PRO A 622 19.75 -3.75 18.16
N PRO A 623 18.48 -3.38 17.94
CA PRO A 623 17.69 -2.63 18.91
C PRO A 623 17.58 -3.36 20.25
N THR A 624 17.48 -2.61 21.35
CA THR A 624 17.42 -3.16 22.71
C THR A 624 16.26 -2.60 23.51
N TRP A 625 15.57 -3.48 24.23
CA TRP A 625 14.51 -3.17 25.19
C TRP A 625 15.10 -2.89 26.58
N HIS A 626 14.67 -1.79 27.20
CA HIS A 626 15.06 -1.37 28.54
C HIS A 626 13.77 -1.09 29.35
N PRO A 627 13.28 -2.04 30.17
CA PRO A 627 12.08 -1.84 30.98
C PRO A 627 12.31 -0.79 32.07
N SER A 628 11.24 -0.11 32.47
CA SER A 628 11.25 0.89 33.55
C SER A 628 11.31 0.28 34.96
N ASP A 629 10.85 -0.97 35.12
CA ASP A 629 10.65 -1.68 36.38
C ASP A 629 10.96 -3.19 36.24
N GLU A 630 10.70 -3.98 37.30
CA GLU A 630 10.91 -5.44 37.26
C GLU A 630 9.82 -6.12 36.42
N GLU A 631 8.57 -5.63 36.51
CA GLU A 631 7.40 -6.08 35.78
C GLU A 631 7.57 -5.99 34.25
N GLY A 632 8.26 -4.97 33.73
CA GLY A 632 8.59 -4.84 32.32
C GLY A 632 9.52 -5.92 31.75
N ASN A 633 10.08 -6.79 32.61
CA ASN A 633 10.75 -8.03 32.18
C ASN A 633 9.76 -9.14 31.79
N LEU A 634 8.46 -9.00 32.05
CA LEU A 634 7.43 -9.91 31.54
C LEU A 634 7.18 -9.72 30.04
N LEU A 635 7.53 -8.55 29.49
CA LEU A 635 7.51 -8.29 28.06
C LEU A 635 8.73 -8.94 27.38
N SER A 636 8.48 -9.54 26.22
CA SER A 636 9.48 -9.97 25.25
C SER A 636 9.25 -9.18 23.96
N ILE A 637 10.31 -8.57 23.43
CA ILE A 637 10.27 -7.89 22.13
C ILE A 637 11.34 -8.52 21.23
N HIS A 638 10.92 -9.00 20.06
CA HIS A 638 11.80 -9.31 18.95
C HIS A 638 11.74 -8.15 17.94
N PHE A 639 12.82 -7.92 17.18
CA PHE A 639 12.93 -6.79 16.26
C PHE A 639 13.36 -7.25 14.86
N THR A 640 12.59 -6.88 13.84
CA THR A 640 13.06 -6.86 12.45
C THR A 640 13.19 -5.40 12.01
N TYR A 641 14.24 -5.05 11.28
CA TYR A 641 14.58 -3.66 11.00
C TYR A 641 15.46 -3.53 9.76
N SER A 642 15.52 -2.33 9.18
CA SER A 642 16.45 -2.03 8.10
C SER A 642 17.90 -1.95 8.61
N GLU A 643 18.75 -2.92 8.26
CA GLU A 643 20.19 -2.85 8.55
C GLU A 643 20.84 -1.63 7.87
N ILE A 644 20.42 -1.36 6.64
CA ILE A 644 20.78 -0.19 5.83
C ILE A 644 19.54 0.71 5.73
N ILE A 645 19.69 1.97 6.15
CA ILE A 645 18.67 3.01 6.07
C ILE A 645 18.91 3.77 4.76
N TRP A 646 18.07 3.57 3.76
CA TRP A 646 18.19 4.20 2.44
C TRP A 646 16.84 4.26 1.71
N PRO A 647 16.52 5.37 1.01
CA PRO A 647 17.20 6.67 1.04
C PRO A 647 16.66 7.52 2.20
N TRP A 648 17.51 7.88 3.17
CA TRP A 648 17.13 8.64 4.38
C TRP A 648 16.18 7.94 5.38
N THR A 649 15.31 7.01 4.98
CA THR A 649 14.42 6.29 5.91
C THR A 649 14.65 4.78 5.95
N GLY A 650 14.03 4.14 6.94
CA GLY A 650 14.04 2.70 7.18
C GLY A 650 12.90 2.33 8.14
N TYR A 651 12.77 1.05 8.45
CA TYR A 651 11.73 0.55 9.37
C TYR A 651 12.35 -0.08 10.64
N LEU A 652 11.56 -0.05 11.71
CA LEU A 652 11.78 -0.77 12.96
C LEU A 652 10.46 -1.44 13.38
N ALA A 653 10.38 -2.75 13.18
CA ALA A 653 9.27 -3.58 13.63
C ALA A 653 9.48 -4.02 15.07
N LEU A 654 8.46 -3.85 15.91
CA LEU A 654 8.41 -4.38 17.28
C LEU A 654 7.46 -5.58 17.28
N HIS A 655 7.97 -6.79 17.50
CA HIS A 655 7.20 -8.02 17.65
C HIS A 655 7.04 -8.32 19.14
N MET A 656 5.90 -7.95 19.73
CA MET A 656 5.70 -7.87 21.18
C MET A 656 4.87 -9.03 21.72
N GLN A 657 5.38 -9.73 22.74
CA GLN A 657 4.72 -10.85 23.42
C GLN A 657 4.89 -10.75 24.93
N ILE A 658 3.86 -11.13 25.69
CA ILE A 658 4.01 -11.38 27.13
C ILE A 658 4.45 -12.82 27.33
N LYS A 659 5.50 -13.00 28.14
CA LYS A 659 6.06 -14.32 28.48
C LYS A 659 5.10 -15.09 29.39
N GLU A 660 5.21 -16.42 29.42
CA GLU A 660 4.27 -17.28 30.16
C GLU A 660 4.29 -17.07 31.68
N GLU A 661 5.39 -16.55 32.25
CA GLU A 661 5.44 -16.09 33.65
C GLU A 661 4.44 -14.94 33.94
N GLY A 662 4.10 -14.16 32.92
CA GLY A 662 3.13 -13.06 32.98
C GLY A 662 1.66 -13.48 32.84
N ALA A 663 1.34 -14.77 32.75
CA ALA A 663 -0.01 -15.25 32.46
C ALA A 663 -1.11 -14.85 33.49
N GLN A 664 -0.72 -14.43 34.69
CA GLN A 664 -1.63 -13.90 35.72
C GLN A 664 -1.42 -12.41 36.02
N PHE A 665 -0.52 -11.74 35.29
CA PHE A 665 -0.23 -10.32 35.48
C PHE A 665 -1.37 -9.45 34.93
N SER A 666 -1.65 -8.34 35.62
CA SER A 666 -2.57 -7.31 35.14
C SER A 666 -2.03 -5.95 35.55
N GLY A 667 -1.84 -5.07 34.57
CA GLY A 667 -1.21 -3.78 34.80
C GLY A 667 -0.80 -3.09 33.51
N GLU A 668 0.16 -2.20 33.63
CA GLU A 668 0.81 -1.52 32.51
C GLU A 668 2.30 -1.84 32.56
N ILE A 669 2.94 -1.96 31.40
CA ILE A 669 4.38 -2.12 31.24
C ILE A 669 4.90 -0.89 30.50
N GLU A 670 5.95 -0.28 31.04
CA GLU A 670 6.63 0.88 30.48
C GLU A 670 8.12 0.62 30.28
N GLY A 671 8.72 1.31 29.30
CA GLY A 671 10.15 1.26 29.05
C GLY A 671 10.55 1.87 27.72
N ASN A 672 11.80 1.64 27.34
CA ASN A 672 12.44 2.27 26.19
C ASN A 672 12.99 1.23 25.22
N VAL A 673 12.61 1.33 23.94
CA VAL A 673 13.35 0.70 22.85
C VAL A 673 14.42 1.66 22.38
N THR A 674 15.67 1.22 22.31
CA THR A 674 16.80 2.05 21.84
C THR A 674 17.48 1.42 20.63
N VAL A 675 17.83 2.24 19.65
CA VAL A 675 18.59 1.84 18.46
C VAL A 675 19.71 2.85 18.20
N LYS A 676 20.88 2.35 17.82
CA LYS A 676 22.06 3.18 17.53
C LYS A 676 22.28 3.20 16.02
N ILE A 677 22.22 4.39 15.43
CA ILE A 677 22.35 4.61 13.99
C ILE A 677 23.63 5.39 13.74
N TYR A 678 24.46 4.92 12.82
CA TYR A 678 25.59 5.67 12.29
C TYR A 678 25.32 6.10 10.84
N SER A 679 25.92 7.19 10.40
CA SER A 679 25.97 7.58 8.99
C SER A 679 27.40 7.94 8.59
N PRO A 680 27.84 7.59 7.37
CA PRO A 680 29.11 8.05 6.82
C PRO A 680 29.25 9.58 6.90
N PRO A 681 30.49 10.11 6.96
CA PRO A 681 30.71 11.56 6.90
C PRO A 681 30.09 12.16 5.63
N ALA A 682 29.38 13.28 5.79
CA ALA A 682 28.98 14.11 4.67
C ALA A 682 30.21 14.75 3.99
N ASN A 683 30.07 15.17 2.72
CA ASN A 683 31.17 15.78 1.96
C ASN A 683 31.83 16.94 2.72
N GLY A 684 33.15 16.84 2.95
CA GLY A 684 33.93 17.81 3.73
C GLY A 684 34.01 17.53 5.24
N GLN A 685 33.35 16.48 5.75
CA GLN A 685 33.50 16.00 7.12
C GLN A 685 34.48 14.80 7.18
N ASN A 686 35.25 14.69 8.26
CA ASN A 686 36.27 13.65 8.43
C ASN A 686 35.90 12.59 9.50
N LYS A 687 34.66 12.58 9.97
CA LYS A 687 34.16 11.62 10.98
C LYS A 687 32.72 11.23 10.67
N PRO A 688 32.34 9.94 10.86
CA PRO A 688 30.94 9.54 10.80
C PRO A 688 30.11 10.29 11.85
N GLN A 689 28.82 10.45 11.56
CA GLN A 689 27.83 10.92 12.53
C GLN A 689 27.15 9.71 13.19
N THR A 690 26.67 9.90 14.42
CA THR A 690 26.05 8.84 15.20
C THR A 690 24.92 9.42 16.04
N SER A 691 23.78 8.75 16.05
CA SER A 691 22.59 9.15 16.78
C SER A 691 21.98 7.92 17.47
N ILE A 692 21.63 8.08 18.75
CA ILE A 692 20.85 7.07 19.48
C ILE A 692 19.40 7.55 19.46
N CYS A 693 18.53 6.73 18.88
CA CYS A 693 17.10 6.98 18.89
C CYS A 693 16.45 6.19 20.02
N VAL A 694 15.44 6.79 20.65
CA VAL A 694 14.65 6.18 21.71
C VAL A 694 13.19 6.23 21.28
N LEU A 695 12.51 5.09 21.35
CA LEU A 695 11.05 4.98 21.31
C LEU A 695 10.59 4.63 22.72
N HIS A 696 9.74 5.46 23.30
CA HIS A 696 9.09 5.18 24.57
C HIS A 696 7.88 4.28 24.33
N LEU A 697 7.83 3.13 24.99
CA LEU A 697 6.75 2.15 24.87
C LEU A 697 5.99 2.08 26.20
N LYS A 698 4.66 2.24 26.13
CA LYS A 698 3.73 2.02 27.22
C LYS A 698 2.61 1.11 26.71
N LEU A 699 2.41 -0.04 27.34
CA LEU A 699 1.36 -0.98 26.94
C LEU A 699 0.61 -1.57 28.13
N LYS A 700 -0.63 -1.98 27.88
CA LYS A 700 -1.52 -2.58 28.87
C LYS A 700 -1.47 -4.09 28.77
N VAL A 701 -1.39 -4.76 29.93
CA VAL A 701 -1.37 -6.22 30.04
C VAL A 701 -2.58 -6.71 30.83
N ALA A 702 -3.21 -7.77 30.34
CA ALA A 702 -4.31 -8.46 31.00
C ALA A 702 -3.93 -9.91 31.33
N PRO A 703 -4.54 -10.53 32.35
CA PRO A 703 -4.39 -11.95 32.61
C PRO A 703 -4.87 -12.75 31.40
N THR A 704 -4.16 -13.83 31.10
CA THR A 704 -4.41 -14.77 30.00
C THR A 704 -5.90 -15.16 29.91
N PRO A 705 -6.66 -14.67 28.91
CA PRO A 705 -8.11 -14.86 28.81
C PRO A 705 -8.50 -16.33 28.66
N PRO A 706 -9.74 -16.73 29.00
CA PRO A 706 -10.21 -18.09 28.78
C PRO A 706 -10.14 -18.43 27.28
N ARG A 707 -9.77 -19.68 26.96
CA ARG A 707 -9.60 -20.17 25.56
C ARG A 707 -10.78 -19.79 24.66
N SER A 708 -12.01 -19.94 25.16
CA SER A 708 -13.26 -19.61 24.44
C SER A 708 -13.41 -18.13 24.05
N ALA A 709 -12.69 -17.21 24.69
CA ALA A 709 -12.67 -15.80 24.33
C ALA A 709 -11.58 -15.43 23.30
N ARG A 710 -10.77 -16.39 22.82
CA ARG A 710 -9.67 -16.11 21.88
C ARG A 710 -9.95 -16.63 20.48
N ILE A 711 -9.79 -15.74 19.50
CA ILE A 711 -10.00 -15.96 18.07
C ILE A 711 -8.66 -15.73 17.36
N LEU A 712 -8.26 -16.66 16.50
CA LEU A 712 -7.15 -16.50 15.58
C LEU A 712 -7.73 -16.22 14.18
N TRP A 713 -7.34 -15.12 13.56
CA TRP A 713 -7.70 -14.70 12.21
C TRP A 713 -6.58 -15.10 11.25
N ASP A 714 -6.90 -15.80 10.17
CA ASP A 714 -5.92 -16.14 9.13
C ASP A 714 -5.67 -14.93 8.21
N GLN A 715 -4.41 -14.52 8.09
CA GLN A 715 -3.95 -13.49 7.15
C GLN A 715 -2.98 -14.03 6.10
N PHE A 716 -2.43 -15.22 6.32
CA PHE A 716 -1.37 -15.77 5.49
C PHE A 716 -1.89 -16.20 4.12
N HIS A 717 -3.12 -16.70 4.06
CA HIS A 717 -3.77 -17.20 2.85
C HIS A 717 -4.63 -16.16 2.10
N SER A 718 -4.53 -14.86 2.45
CA SER A 718 -5.14 -13.77 1.67
C SER A 718 -4.17 -13.28 0.58
N ILE A 719 -4.69 -13.04 -0.63
CA ILE A 719 -3.92 -12.52 -1.78
C ILE A 719 -4.47 -11.15 -2.18
N LYS A 720 -3.68 -10.10 -1.95
CA LYS A 720 -4.07 -8.73 -2.30
C LYS A 720 -3.97 -8.42 -3.80
N TYR A 721 -4.73 -7.41 -4.28
CA TYR A 721 -4.29 -6.56 -5.40
C TYR A 721 -3.19 -5.58 -4.92
N PRO A 722 -2.11 -5.31 -5.68
CA PRO A 722 -1.90 -5.55 -7.12
C PRO A 722 -1.23 -6.85 -7.61
N PRO A 723 -0.60 -7.76 -6.82
CA PRO A 723 0.09 -8.90 -7.43
C PRO A 723 -0.81 -9.76 -8.32
N GLY A 724 -2.08 -9.97 -7.97
CA GLY A 724 -3.09 -10.57 -8.84
C GLY A 724 -4.35 -9.71 -8.95
N TYR A 725 -5.15 -9.90 -10.01
CA TYR A 725 -6.53 -9.44 -10.03
C TYR A 725 -7.37 -10.39 -9.17
N ILE A 726 -7.61 -9.98 -7.92
CA ILE A 726 -8.67 -10.56 -7.08
C ILE A 726 -9.92 -9.65 -7.20
N PRO A 727 -11.07 -10.20 -7.58
CA PRO A 727 -12.35 -9.50 -7.60
C PRO A 727 -13.00 -9.46 -6.22
N LYS A 728 -13.79 -8.42 -5.94
CA LYS A 728 -14.51 -8.29 -4.66
C LYS A 728 -15.59 -9.34 -4.45
N ASP A 729 -15.96 -9.53 -3.19
CA ASP A 729 -17.12 -10.30 -2.70
C ASP A 729 -18.38 -9.99 -3.53
N SER A 730 -18.79 -8.72 -3.55
CA SER A 730 -20.11 -8.34 -4.07
C SER A 730 -20.12 -8.01 -5.57
N LEU A 731 -20.66 -8.93 -6.37
CA LEU A 731 -20.85 -8.76 -7.82
C LEU A 731 -21.94 -7.75 -8.22
N ASP A 732 -22.65 -7.16 -7.24
CA ASP A 732 -23.49 -5.98 -7.45
C ASP A 732 -22.64 -4.70 -7.62
N VAL A 733 -21.40 -4.65 -7.07
CA VAL A 733 -20.48 -3.51 -7.21
C VAL A 733 -19.75 -3.58 -8.55
N ARG A 734 -20.09 -2.67 -9.47
CA ARG A 734 -19.62 -2.72 -10.89
C ARG A 734 -18.68 -1.60 -11.31
N ASN A 735 -18.53 -0.57 -10.47
CA ASN A 735 -17.66 0.57 -10.76
C ASN A 735 -16.24 0.36 -10.23
N ASP A 736 -16.09 -0.43 -9.16
CA ASP A 736 -14.81 -0.84 -8.58
C ASP A 736 -14.84 -2.36 -8.36
N ILE A 737 -14.05 -3.09 -9.15
CA ILE A 737 -14.14 -4.55 -9.29
C ILE A 737 -12.91 -5.30 -8.74
N LEU A 738 -11.96 -4.58 -8.14
CA LEU A 738 -10.70 -5.09 -7.62
C LEU A 738 -10.73 -4.96 -6.11
N ASP A 739 -10.40 -5.99 -5.32
CA ASP A 739 -10.14 -5.69 -3.90
C ASP A 739 -8.85 -4.87 -3.77
N TRP A 740 -8.98 -3.68 -3.19
CA TRP A 740 -7.88 -2.79 -2.87
C TRP A 740 -7.53 -2.81 -1.37
N HIS A 741 -8.34 -3.41 -0.51
CA HIS A 741 -8.32 -3.21 0.94
C HIS A 741 -7.49 -4.25 1.69
N GLY A 742 -7.31 -5.43 1.09
CA GLY A 742 -6.37 -6.48 1.49
C GLY A 742 -6.70 -7.21 2.76
N ASP A 743 -8.00 -7.44 2.96
CA ASP A 743 -8.59 -8.48 3.81
C ASP A 743 -7.93 -8.61 5.17
N HIS A 744 -7.65 -7.44 5.74
CA HIS A 744 -6.94 -7.30 6.98
C HIS A 744 -7.89 -6.84 8.06
N LEU A 745 -7.76 -7.45 9.24
CA LEU A 745 -8.56 -7.23 10.44
C LEU A 745 -8.70 -5.74 10.83
N HIS A 746 -7.80 -4.89 10.34
CA HIS A 746 -7.72 -3.46 10.61
C HIS A 746 -7.82 -2.56 9.36
N THR A 747 -8.22 -3.09 8.20
CA THR A 747 -8.61 -2.31 7.00
C THR A 747 -10.12 -2.49 6.74
N ASN A 748 -10.52 -3.34 5.80
CA ASN A 748 -11.92 -3.61 5.46
C ASN A 748 -12.69 -4.28 6.62
N PHE A 749 -12.05 -5.14 7.41
CA PHE A 749 -12.70 -5.83 8.54
C PHE A 749 -12.66 -5.07 9.89
N HIS A 750 -12.26 -3.79 9.89
CA HIS A 750 -12.04 -3.03 11.13
C HIS A 750 -13.30 -2.85 12.00
N VAL A 751 -14.51 -2.76 11.41
CA VAL A 751 -15.77 -2.69 12.17
C VAL A 751 -16.06 -4.02 12.87
N MET A 752 -15.83 -5.14 12.19
CA MET A 752 -15.94 -6.48 12.78
C MET A 752 -14.96 -6.66 13.95
N PHE A 753 -13.70 -6.24 13.80
CA PHE A 753 -12.73 -6.25 14.90
C PHE A 753 -13.25 -5.50 16.13
N ASN A 754 -13.72 -4.26 15.95
CA ASN A 754 -14.26 -3.46 17.05
C ASN A 754 -15.47 -4.14 17.72
N MET A 755 -16.40 -4.69 16.94
CA MET A 755 -17.56 -5.46 17.45
C MET A 755 -17.14 -6.70 18.25
N LEU A 756 -16.13 -7.44 17.79
CA LEU A 756 -15.59 -8.62 18.50
C LEU A 756 -14.93 -8.21 19.83
N ARG A 757 -14.18 -7.10 19.84
CA ARG A 757 -13.58 -6.52 21.06
C ARG A 757 -14.65 -6.08 22.07
N ASP A 758 -15.70 -5.39 21.61
CA ASP A 758 -16.84 -4.97 22.45
C ASP A 758 -17.68 -6.16 22.94
N ALA A 759 -17.72 -7.26 22.19
CA ALA A 759 -18.30 -8.54 22.62
C ALA A 759 -17.40 -9.33 23.60
N GLY A 760 -16.18 -8.87 23.88
CA GLY A 760 -15.24 -9.47 24.83
C GLY A 760 -14.28 -10.50 24.24
N TYR A 761 -14.28 -10.71 22.91
CA TYR A 761 -13.34 -11.61 22.24
C TYR A 761 -11.99 -10.92 21.99
N PHE A 762 -10.91 -11.64 22.21
CA PHE A 762 -9.56 -11.27 21.80
C PHE A 762 -9.29 -11.85 20.42
N VAL A 763 -8.82 -11.02 19.50
CA VAL A 763 -8.65 -11.38 18.08
C VAL A 763 -7.20 -11.11 17.68
N GLU A 764 -6.55 -12.10 17.07
CA GLU A 764 -5.13 -12.06 16.74
C GLU A 764 -4.89 -12.45 15.29
N THR A 765 -3.96 -11.78 14.63
CA THR A 765 -3.61 -12.00 13.23
C THR A 765 -2.55 -13.10 13.10
N LEU A 766 -2.78 -14.09 12.24
CA LEU A 766 -1.83 -15.15 11.89
C LEU A 766 -1.21 -14.86 10.51
N GLY A 767 0.03 -14.36 10.49
CA GLY A 767 0.79 -14.04 9.27
C GLY A 767 1.68 -15.18 8.74
N SER A 768 1.47 -16.41 9.22
CA SER A 768 2.28 -17.60 8.91
C SER A 768 1.43 -18.89 8.88
N PRO A 769 1.91 -19.97 8.23
CA PRO A 769 1.17 -21.23 8.08
C PRO A 769 0.56 -21.79 9.38
N PHE A 770 -0.51 -22.57 9.29
CA PHE A 770 -1.18 -23.21 10.43
C PHE A 770 -0.26 -24.10 11.28
N THR A 771 0.87 -24.55 10.73
CA THR A 771 1.94 -25.26 11.48
C THR A 771 2.65 -24.40 12.52
N CYS A 772 2.47 -23.08 12.51
CA CYS A 772 3.21 -22.11 13.29
C CYS A 772 2.50 -21.65 14.59
N PHE A 773 1.31 -22.18 14.89
CA PHE A 773 0.55 -21.89 16.13
C PHE A 773 0.10 -23.15 16.89
N ASP A 774 -0.07 -23.02 18.21
CA ASP A 774 -0.65 -24.06 19.09
C ASP A 774 -2.15 -23.83 19.27
N ALA A 775 -2.97 -24.76 18.78
CA ALA A 775 -4.43 -24.68 18.86
C ALA A 775 -4.99 -24.83 20.28
N GLN A 776 -4.20 -25.30 21.26
CA GLN A 776 -4.63 -25.35 22.66
C GLN A 776 -4.84 -23.95 23.26
N HIS A 777 -4.19 -22.92 22.70
CA HIS A 777 -4.38 -21.54 23.15
C HIS A 777 -5.70 -20.92 22.65
N TYR A 778 -6.17 -21.25 21.44
CA TYR A 778 -7.29 -20.56 20.77
C TYR A 778 -8.60 -21.34 20.86
N GLY A 779 -9.71 -20.61 21.04
CA GLY A 779 -11.05 -21.20 21.06
C GLY A 779 -11.62 -21.39 19.66
N THR A 780 -11.23 -20.55 18.70
CA THR A 780 -11.64 -20.66 17.30
C THR A 780 -10.57 -20.10 16.36
N LEU A 781 -10.29 -20.82 15.28
CA LEU A 781 -9.66 -20.30 14.06
C LEU A 781 -10.77 -19.78 13.14
N MET A 782 -10.58 -18.58 12.62
CA MET A 782 -11.54 -17.87 11.78
C MET A 782 -10.91 -17.62 10.40
N LEU A 783 -11.56 -18.17 9.38
CA LEU A 783 -11.24 -18.01 7.97
C LEU A 783 -12.35 -17.16 7.36
N VAL A 784 -12.01 -16.04 6.73
CA VAL A 784 -12.93 -15.15 6.01
C VAL A 784 -12.19 -14.71 4.75
N ASP A 785 -12.83 -14.85 3.58
CA ASP A 785 -12.29 -14.65 2.22
C ASP A 785 -10.78 -14.93 2.08
N LEU A 786 -10.47 -16.16 1.65
CA LEU A 786 -9.10 -16.64 1.48
C LEU A 786 -8.89 -17.16 0.06
N GLU A 787 -7.89 -16.59 -0.61
CA GLU A 787 -7.63 -16.76 -2.04
C GLU A 787 -6.53 -17.80 -2.28
N ASP A 788 -5.63 -18.00 -1.33
CA ASP A 788 -4.44 -18.84 -1.52
C ASP A 788 -4.73 -20.35 -1.37
N GLU A 789 -3.75 -21.16 -1.73
CA GLU A 789 -3.70 -22.60 -1.53
C GLU A 789 -3.12 -22.95 -0.16
N PHE A 790 -3.47 -24.12 0.39
CA PHE A 790 -2.95 -24.60 1.68
C PHE A 790 -1.88 -25.69 1.51
N PHE A 791 -0.86 -25.71 2.36
CA PHE A 791 0.11 -26.82 2.40
C PHE A 791 -0.57 -28.11 2.90
N THR A 792 -0.13 -29.27 2.40
CA THR A 792 -0.72 -30.58 2.80
C THR A 792 -0.53 -30.86 4.30
N GLU A 793 0.57 -30.38 4.86
CA GLU A 793 0.91 -30.37 6.28
C GLU A 793 -0.13 -29.61 7.12
N GLU A 794 -0.68 -28.50 6.61
CA GLU A 794 -1.68 -27.67 7.30
C GLU A 794 -3.06 -28.32 7.28
N ILE A 795 -3.50 -28.85 6.14
CA ILE A 795 -4.75 -29.61 6.03
C ILE A 795 -4.74 -30.78 7.03
N LYS A 796 -3.59 -31.46 7.16
CA LYS A 796 -3.39 -32.50 8.16
C LYS A 796 -3.44 -31.94 9.60
N LYS A 797 -2.72 -30.86 9.89
CA LYS A 797 -2.67 -30.28 11.25
C LYS A 797 -4.03 -29.73 11.69
N LEU A 798 -4.72 -28.96 10.86
CA LEU A 798 -6.05 -28.41 11.16
C LEU A 798 -7.05 -29.53 11.49
N ARG A 799 -7.00 -30.64 10.73
CA ARG A 799 -7.78 -31.84 11.05
C ARG A 799 -7.44 -32.42 12.42
N GLU A 800 -6.16 -32.56 12.74
CA GLU A 800 -5.72 -33.07 14.04
C GLU A 800 -6.09 -32.11 15.20
N ASP A 801 -6.04 -30.80 14.98
CA ASP A 801 -6.40 -29.78 15.99
C ASP A 801 -7.91 -29.71 16.24
N VAL A 802 -8.73 -29.65 15.19
CA VAL A 802 -10.20 -29.67 15.35
C VAL A 802 -10.63 -30.97 16.04
N ILE A 803 -10.18 -32.13 15.56
CA ILE A 803 -10.66 -33.42 16.09
C ILE A 803 -10.11 -33.71 17.51
N ASN A 804 -8.82 -33.45 17.76
CA ASN A 804 -8.15 -33.90 19.00
C ASN A 804 -7.91 -32.79 20.03
N THR A 805 -7.51 -31.58 19.62
CA THR A 805 -7.31 -30.44 20.56
C THR A 805 -8.61 -29.64 20.77
N GLY A 806 -9.66 -29.95 20.01
CA GLY A 806 -11.00 -29.39 20.16
C GLY A 806 -11.16 -27.96 19.68
N LEU A 807 -10.27 -27.54 18.76
CA LEU A 807 -10.31 -26.23 18.11
C LEU A 807 -11.67 -26.00 17.43
N GLY A 808 -12.23 -24.80 17.61
CA GLY A 808 -13.35 -24.32 16.81
C GLY A 808 -12.88 -23.84 15.44
N LEU A 809 -13.67 -24.05 14.39
CA LEU A 809 -13.40 -23.52 13.05
C LEU A 809 -14.63 -22.75 12.56
N VAL A 810 -14.44 -21.49 12.18
CA VAL A 810 -15.46 -20.64 11.53
C VAL A 810 -14.94 -20.30 10.14
N VAL A 811 -15.74 -20.58 9.10
CA VAL A 811 -15.43 -20.24 7.72
C VAL A 811 -16.55 -19.36 7.16
N PHE A 812 -16.20 -18.16 6.72
CA PHE A 812 -16.97 -17.34 5.79
C PHE A 812 -16.24 -17.42 4.44
N ALA A 813 -16.78 -18.18 3.51
CA ALA A 813 -16.29 -18.23 2.14
C ALA A 813 -17.14 -17.29 1.25
N ASP A 814 -16.76 -17.10 -0.01
CA ASP A 814 -17.60 -16.38 -0.98
C ASP A 814 -17.66 -17.12 -2.34
N TRP A 815 -18.03 -16.43 -3.42
CA TRP A 815 -18.31 -16.99 -4.73
C TRP A 815 -17.06 -17.47 -5.46
N TYR A 816 -17.19 -18.58 -6.18
CA TYR A 816 -16.22 -19.04 -7.18
C TYR A 816 -16.94 -19.59 -8.41
N ASN A 817 -16.92 -18.85 -9.50
CA ASN A 817 -17.57 -19.27 -10.75
C ASN A 817 -16.71 -18.89 -11.96
N VAL A 818 -16.16 -19.90 -12.65
CA VAL A 818 -15.15 -19.72 -13.71
C VAL A 818 -15.72 -18.95 -14.91
N ASP A 819 -16.95 -19.25 -15.34
CA ASP A 819 -17.60 -18.53 -16.43
C ASP A 819 -17.83 -17.05 -16.07
N THR A 820 -18.11 -16.74 -14.81
CA THR A 820 -18.27 -15.35 -14.34
C THR A 820 -16.94 -14.62 -14.24
N MET A 821 -15.87 -15.25 -13.73
CA MET A 821 -14.52 -14.67 -13.81
C MET A 821 -14.12 -14.31 -15.26
N VAL A 822 -14.36 -15.22 -16.20
CA VAL A 822 -14.03 -15.01 -17.62
C VAL A 822 -14.90 -13.90 -18.27
N LYS A 823 -16.14 -13.69 -17.78
CA LYS A 823 -16.99 -12.54 -18.14
C LYS A 823 -16.47 -11.22 -17.52
N MET A 824 -15.87 -11.25 -16.33
CA MET A 824 -15.36 -10.10 -15.57
C MET A 824 -13.99 -9.57 -16.02
N ARG A 825 -13.34 -10.22 -16.99
CA ARG A 825 -12.10 -9.70 -17.58
C ARG A 825 -12.29 -8.28 -18.15
N PHE A 826 -11.35 -7.40 -17.89
CA PHE A 826 -11.33 -6.04 -18.41
C PHE A 826 -10.04 -5.77 -19.18
N PHE A 827 -10.10 -4.81 -20.11
CA PHE A 827 -8.87 -4.24 -20.66
C PHE A 827 -8.45 -3.09 -19.78
N ASP A 828 -7.31 -3.23 -19.13
CA ASP A 828 -6.64 -2.14 -18.44
C ASP A 828 -5.91 -1.28 -19.47
N ASP A 829 -6.27 0.00 -19.54
CA ASP A 829 -5.57 0.97 -20.39
C ASP A 829 -4.12 1.20 -19.92
N ASN A 830 -3.82 1.00 -18.64
CA ASN A 830 -2.54 1.32 -18.01
C ASN A 830 -1.45 0.30 -18.39
N THR A 831 -1.61 -0.98 -18.05
CA THR A 831 -0.76 -2.07 -18.57
C THR A 831 -1.00 -2.39 -20.05
N ARG A 832 -2.04 -1.79 -20.66
CA ARG A 832 -2.57 -2.12 -21.99
C ARG A 832 -2.82 -3.62 -22.16
N SER A 833 -3.30 -4.29 -21.11
CA SER A 833 -3.46 -5.75 -21.07
C SER A 833 -4.87 -6.17 -20.65
N TRP A 834 -5.26 -7.37 -21.08
CA TRP A 834 -6.48 -8.00 -20.58
C TRP A 834 -6.17 -8.63 -19.24
N TRP A 835 -6.65 -8.01 -18.16
CA TRP A 835 -6.68 -8.63 -16.84
C TRP A 835 -7.92 -9.53 -16.75
N THR A 836 -7.76 -10.69 -16.14
CA THR A 836 -8.83 -11.64 -15.83
C THR A 836 -8.63 -12.08 -14.38
N PRO A 837 -9.68 -12.31 -13.58
CA PRO A 837 -9.53 -12.72 -12.18
C PRO A 837 -8.60 -13.93 -12.02
N VAL A 838 -7.88 -14.00 -10.91
CA VAL A 838 -7.02 -15.15 -10.57
C VAL A 838 -7.85 -16.24 -9.88
N THR A 839 -8.73 -15.85 -8.96
CA THR A 839 -9.76 -16.68 -8.30
C THR A 839 -11.14 -15.99 -8.39
N GLY A 840 -12.16 -16.47 -7.66
CA GLY A 840 -13.39 -15.72 -7.36
C GLY A 840 -13.11 -14.65 -6.31
N GLY A 841 -13.98 -14.48 -5.31
CA GLY A 841 -13.50 -14.01 -3.99
C GLY A 841 -12.64 -15.13 -3.40
N ALA A 842 -13.17 -15.82 -2.39
CA ALA A 842 -12.58 -17.04 -1.88
C ALA A 842 -12.19 -18.08 -2.95
N ASN A 843 -11.02 -18.70 -2.77
CA ASN A 843 -10.61 -19.89 -3.51
C ASN A 843 -11.33 -21.13 -2.98
N LEU A 844 -12.61 -21.28 -3.36
CA LEU A 844 -13.42 -22.44 -2.98
C LEU A 844 -12.78 -23.79 -3.30
N PRO A 845 -12.03 -24.00 -4.40
CA PRO A 845 -11.27 -25.23 -4.58
C PRO A 845 -10.25 -25.52 -3.47
N ALA A 846 -9.49 -24.53 -3.00
CA ALA A 846 -8.55 -24.67 -1.90
C ALA A 846 -9.26 -24.90 -0.55
N LEU A 847 -10.29 -24.11 -0.25
CA LEU A 847 -11.13 -24.30 0.95
C LEU A 847 -11.84 -25.66 0.94
N ASN A 848 -12.24 -26.19 -0.21
CA ASN A 848 -12.81 -27.52 -0.35
C ASN A 848 -11.80 -28.63 -0.06
N ASP A 849 -10.54 -28.49 -0.49
CA ASP A 849 -9.49 -29.46 -0.13
C ASP A 849 -9.18 -29.40 1.38
N LEU A 850 -9.13 -28.20 1.97
CA LEU A 850 -8.97 -27.98 3.42
C LEU A 850 -10.12 -28.58 4.25
N LEU A 851 -11.36 -28.43 3.80
CA LEU A 851 -12.57 -28.92 4.48
C LEU A 851 -12.91 -30.39 4.16
N SER A 852 -12.31 -30.96 3.11
CA SER A 852 -12.50 -32.36 2.71
C SER A 852 -12.35 -33.41 3.83
N PRO A 853 -11.44 -33.27 4.83
CA PRO A 853 -11.29 -34.26 5.90
C PRO A 853 -12.48 -34.32 6.88
N PHE A 854 -13.38 -33.33 6.80
CA PHE A 854 -14.62 -33.24 7.58
C PHE A 854 -15.87 -33.59 6.75
N GLY A 855 -15.73 -33.83 5.45
CA GLY A 855 -16.85 -34.15 4.54
C GLY A 855 -17.70 -32.95 4.13
N ILE A 856 -17.16 -31.73 4.25
CA ILE A 856 -17.82 -30.47 3.87
C ILE A 856 -17.26 -30.00 2.52
N ALA A 857 -18.10 -29.44 1.65
CA ALA A 857 -17.66 -28.71 0.45
C ALA A 857 -18.71 -27.69 -0.03
N PHE A 858 -18.23 -26.56 -0.56
CA PHE A 858 -18.98 -25.53 -1.27
C PHE A 858 -19.04 -25.78 -2.79
N GLY A 859 -20.07 -25.25 -3.44
CA GLY A 859 -20.33 -25.35 -4.88
C GLY A 859 -19.81 -24.16 -5.69
N ASP A 860 -20.27 -24.05 -6.93
CA ASP A 860 -19.86 -23.04 -7.92
C ASP A 860 -20.96 -22.01 -8.26
N ARG A 861 -22.05 -21.99 -7.47
CA ARG A 861 -23.20 -21.10 -7.69
C ARG A 861 -22.97 -19.72 -7.08
N ILE A 862 -23.53 -18.70 -7.73
CA ILE A 862 -23.61 -17.32 -7.24
C ILE A 862 -25.05 -17.05 -6.80
N LEU A 863 -25.31 -17.05 -5.49
CA LEU A 863 -26.63 -16.86 -4.91
C LEU A 863 -26.86 -15.41 -4.48
N ASN A 864 -28.07 -14.90 -4.72
CA ASN A 864 -28.45 -13.56 -4.31
C ASN A 864 -29.86 -13.51 -3.70
N GLY A 865 -30.01 -12.69 -2.65
CA GLY A 865 -31.30 -12.29 -2.08
C GLY A 865 -31.32 -12.21 -0.56
N ASP A 866 -32.40 -11.67 -0.02
CA ASP A 866 -32.54 -11.41 1.42
C ASP A 866 -33.18 -12.60 2.14
N PHE A 867 -32.73 -12.86 3.37
CA PHE A 867 -33.27 -13.90 4.26
C PHE A 867 -33.49 -13.36 5.68
N VAL A 868 -34.38 -14.01 6.43
CA VAL A 868 -34.71 -13.62 7.81
C VAL A 868 -34.54 -14.83 8.73
N MET A 869 -33.79 -14.66 9.81
CA MET A 869 -33.60 -15.68 10.84
C MET A 869 -33.83 -15.07 12.22
N ASN A 870 -34.78 -15.62 12.98
CA ASN A 870 -35.16 -15.11 14.31
C ASN A 870 -35.59 -13.62 14.35
N GLY A 871 -36.05 -13.06 13.21
CA GLY A 871 -36.41 -11.64 13.09
C GLY A 871 -35.22 -10.70 12.82
N GLU A 872 -33.98 -11.23 12.79
CA GLU A 872 -32.86 -10.54 12.15
C GLU A 872 -33.00 -10.71 10.64
N GLU A 873 -32.93 -9.61 9.88
CA GLU A 873 -32.91 -9.62 8.41
C GLU A 873 -31.45 -9.49 7.93
N SER A 874 -31.09 -10.21 6.87
CA SER A 874 -29.73 -10.19 6.31
C SER A 874 -29.76 -10.48 4.81
N ARG A 875 -28.98 -9.73 4.04
CA ARG A 875 -28.80 -9.96 2.60
C ARG A 875 -27.71 -11.01 2.37
N TYR A 876 -27.99 -11.97 1.49
CA TYR A 876 -26.99 -12.85 0.88
C TYR A 876 -26.58 -12.21 -0.45
N ALA A 877 -25.31 -11.83 -0.58
CA ALA A 877 -24.80 -10.88 -1.56
C ALA A 877 -23.71 -11.49 -2.45
N SER A 878 -24.11 -12.38 -3.35
CA SER A 878 -23.29 -13.15 -4.32
C SER A 878 -22.71 -14.48 -3.83
N GLY A 879 -22.80 -14.76 -2.53
CA GLY A 879 -22.21 -15.95 -1.92
C GLY A 879 -22.56 -17.33 -2.52
N THR A 880 -21.78 -18.34 -2.14
CA THR A 880 -21.84 -19.73 -2.62
C THR A 880 -22.83 -20.62 -1.85
N ASN A 881 -23.14 -21.80 -2.40
CA ASN A 881 -23.97 -22.83 -1.76
C ASN A 881 -23.12 -23.99 -1.21
N ILE A 882 -23.63 -24.69 -0.19
CA ILE A 882 -23.01 -25.93 0.31
C ILE A 882 -23.47 -27.11 -0.58
N VAL A 883 -22.54 -27.93 -1.09
CA VAL A 883 -22.83 -29.11 -1.95
C VAL A 883 -22.54 -30.44 -1.28
N LYS A 884 -21.68 -30.45 -0.25
CA LYS A 884 -21.43 -31.61 0.60
C LYS A 884 -21.45 -31.22 2.07
N PHE A 885 -22.13 -32.03 2.88
CA PHE A 885 -22.21 -31.85 4.33
C PHE A 885 -22.49 -33.19 5.02
N PRO A 886 -21.79 -33.56 6.09
CA PRO A 886 -21.96 -34.86 6.73
C PRO A 886 -23.26 -34.98 7.52
N GLY A 887 -23.80 -36.20 7.58
CA GLY A 887 -24.97 -36.51 8.41
C GLY A 887 -24.65 -36.40 9.89
N GLY A 888 -25.60 -35.87 10.67
CA GLY A 888 -25.50 -35.60 12.10
C GLY A 888 -25.45 -34.11 12.46
N GLY A 889 -24.94 -33.26 11.55
CA GLY A 889 -24.89 -31.81 11.71
C GLY A 889 -26.21 -31.11 11.35
N TYR A 890 -26.20 -29.78 11.40
CA TYR A 890 -27.33 -28.91 11.10
C TYR A 890 -27.02 -28.06 9.86
N LEU A 891 -27.99 -27.90 8.97
CA LEU A 891 -27.83 -27.22 7.69
C LEU A 891 -29.06 -26.36 7.41
N HIS A 892 -28.86 -25.05 7.22
CA HIS A 892 -29.92 -24.09 6.95
C HIS A 892 -29.95 -23.74 5.47
N SER A 893 -31.16 -23.76 4.89
CA SER A 893 -31.42 -23.45 3.49
C SER A 893 -32.46 -22.35 3.36
N PHE A 894 -32.30 -21.47 2.38
CA PHE A 894 -33.22 -20.36 2.12
C PHE A 894 -33.44 -20.15 0.61
N PRO A 895 -34.59 -19.56 0.20
CA PRO A 895 -34.96 -19.40 -1.21
C PRO A 895 -34.24 -18.20 -1.87
N PHE A 896 -33.13 -18.49 -2.55
CA PHE A 896 -32.30 -17.50 -3.27
C PHE A 896 -32.45 -17.56 -4.78
N VAL A 897 -32.03 -16.51 -5.47
CA VAL A 897 -31.89 -16.47 -6.93
C VAL A 897 -30.48 -16.94 -7.30
N ASP A 898 -30.37 -17.94 -8.17
CA ASP A 898 -29.12 -18.39 -8.76
C ASP A 898 -28.78 -17.48 -9.97
N SER A 899 -27.62 -16.83 -9.95
CA SER A 899 -27.22 -15.81 -10.94
C SER A 899 -26.04 -16.25 -11.83
N SER A 900 -25.60 -17.50 -11.69
CA SER A 900 -24.39 -18.07 -12.28
C SER A 900 -24.37 -18.03 -13.82
N GLU A 901 -25.49 -18.36 -14.46
CA GLU A 901 -25.59 -18.31 -15.93
C GLU A 901 -25.56 -16.86 -16.45
N SER A 902 -26.30 -15.96 -15.79
CA SER A 902 -26.46 -14.54 -16.17
C SER A 902 -25.13 -13.79 -16.17
N GLY A 903 -24.31 -13.99 -15.13
CA GLY A 903 -23.08 -13.24 -14.89
C GLY A 903 -23.30 -11.73 -14.69
N ALA A 904 -22.21 -11.01 -14.43
CA ALA A 904 -22.20 -9.60 -13.96
C ALA A 904 -22.72 -8.53 -14.95
N THR A 905 -23.51 -8.88 -15.98
CA THR A 905 -23.94 -7.95 -17.06
C THR A 905 -25.46 -7.74 -17.19
N GLN A 906 -26.32 -8.44 -16.44
CA GLN A 906 -27.79 -8.36 -16.63
C GLN A 906 -28.62 -8.25 -15.34
N ASN A 907 -28.71 -7.04 -14.75
CA ASN A 907 -29.73 -6.75 -13.71
C ASN A 907 -31.09 -6.32 -14.31
N VAL A 908 -31.22 -6.30 -15.64
CA VAL A 908 -32.37 -5.71 -16.36
C VAL A 908 -33.59 -6.65 -16.43
N LEU A 909 -33.44 -7.95 -16.18
CA LEU A 909 -34.52 -8.96 -16.30
C LEU A 909 -34.55 -10.02 -15.17
N LEU A 910 -34.16 -9.67 -13.95
CA LEU A 910 -34.22 -10.60 -12.80
C LEU A 910 -35.66 -10.93 -12.34
N SER A 911 -36.68 -10.19 -12.80
CA SER A 911 -38.09 -10.33 -12.39
C SER A 911 -38.82 -11.61 -12.89
N GLY A 912 -38.09 -12.62 -13.34
CA GLY A 912 -38.63 -13.90 -13.80
C GLY A 912 -37.81 -15.15 -13.44
N MET A 913 -36.72 -15.01 -12.67
CA MET A 913 -35.94 -16.17 -12.22
C MET A 913 -36.59 -16.80 -10.98
N MET A 914 -36.71 -18.13 -10.97
CA MET A 914 -37.32 -18.84 -9.84
C MET A 914 -36.35 -18.92 -8.67
N LYS A 915 -36.78 -18.50 -7.48
CA LYS A 915 -36.05 -18.75 -6.24
C LYS A 915 -36.05 -20.24 -5.91
N ALA A 916 -34.94 -20.76 -5.43
CA ALA A 916 -34.78 -22.15 -5.01
C ALA A 916 -34.10 -22.25 -3.64
N ASP A 917 -34.57 -23.16 -2.78
CA ASP A 917 -33.97 -23.39 -1.47
C ASP A 917 -32.55 -23.93 -1.63
N SER A 918 -31.57 -23.12 -1.22
CA SER A 918 -30.15 -23.46 -1.28
C SER A 918 -29.54 -23.45 0.12
N PRO A 919 -28.77 -24.48 0.52
CA PRO A 919 -28.10 -24.52 1.81
C PRO A 919 -26.90 -23.56 1.83
N ILE A 920 -26.85 -22.68 2.83
CA ILE A 920 -25.82 -21.63 2.95
C ILE A 920 -25.09 -21.60 4.30
N LEU A 921 -25.65 -22.24 5.34
CA LEU A 921 -25.05 -22.27 6.69
C LEU A 921 -25.04 -23.71 7.23
N GLY A 922 -23.86 -24.23 7.54
CA GLY A 922 -23.64 -25.57 8.11
C GLY A 922 -22.99 -25.51 9.50
N LEU A 923 -23.47 -26.32 10.44
CA LEU A 923 -22.96 -26.43 11.81
C LEU A 923 -22.71 -27.89 12.18
N LEU A 924 -21.51 -28.20 12.66
CA LEU A 924 -21.04 -29.57 12.87
C LEU A 924 -20.21 -29.74 14.14
N GLU A 925 -20.33 -30.88 14.81
CA GLU A 925 -19.46 -31.32 15.90
C GLU A 925 -18.59 -32.49 15.41
N VAL A 926 -17.26 -32.40 15.55
CA VAL A 926 -16.31 -33.43 15.09
C VAL A 926 -15.22 -33.68 16.14
N GLY A 927 -15.21 -34.87 16.75
CA GLY A 927 -14.28 -35.18 17.84
C GLY A 927 -14.53 -34.25 19.04
N GLY A 928 -13.48 -33.56 19.50
CA GLY A 928 -13.61 -32.49 20.50
C GLY A 928 -13.95 -31.11 19.92
N GLY A 929 -13.93 -30.95 18.59
CA GLY A 929 -14.05 -29.66 17.88
C GLY A 929 -15.43 -29.40 17.29
N ARG A 930 -15.60 -28.17 16.80
CA ARG A 930 -16.88 -27.63 16.29
C ARG A 930 -16.60 -26.77 15.07
N ILE A 931 -17.33 -27.00 13.99
CA ILE A 931 -17.16 -26.31 12.71
C ILE A 931 -18.44 -25.56 12.36
N ALA A 932 -18.32 -24.30 11.98
CA ALA A 932 -19.35 -23.51 11.33
C ALA A 932 -18.85 -23.08 9.95
N VAL A 933 -19.69 -23.26 8.92
CA VAL A 933 -19.39 -22.83 7.54
C VAL A 933 -20.55 -22.01 6.98
N TYR A 934 -20.23 -20.85 6.41
CA TYR A 934 -21.14 -19.89 5.80
C TYR A 934 -20.52 -19.44 4.46
N GLY A 935 -21.34 -19.16 3.45
CA GLY A 935 -20.87 -18.97 2.07
C GLY A 935 -20.90 -17.54 1.53
N ASP A 936 -20.96 -16.51 2.37
CA ASP A 936 -20.89 -15.08 2.02
C ASP A 936 -19.99 -14.34 3.02
N SER A 937 -18.97 -13.61 2.58
CA SER A 937 -18.10 -12.79 3.45
C SER A 937 -18.47 -11.30 3.46
N ASN A 938 -19.11 -10.80 2.41
CA ASN A 938 -19.52 -9.40 2.24
C ASN A 938 -20.29 -8.83 3.44
N CYS A 939 -21.03 -9.66 4.19
CA CYS A 939 -21.72 -9.22 5.41
C CYS A 939 -20.81 -8.89 6.62
N LEU A 940 -19.49 -9.03 6.46
CA LEU A 940 -18.43 -8.65 7.41
C LEU A 940 -17.51 -7.52 6.89
N ASP A 941 -17.39 -7.34 5.57
CA ASP A 941 -16.60 -6.26 4.93
C ASP A 941 -17.25 -4.87 5.14
N SER A 942 -16.64 -4.00 5.93
CA SER A 942 -17.18 -2.65 6.16
C SER A 942 -17.08 -1.69 4.96
N SER A 943 -16.51 -2.12 3.84
CA SER A 943 -16.38 -1.32 2.61
C SER A 943 -17.64 -1.34 1.76
N HIS A 944 -18.30 -2.51 1.64
CA HIS A 944 -19.48 -2.72 0.78
C HIS A 944 -20.67 -3.42 1.47
N MET A 945 -20.58 -3.69 2.78
CA MET A 945 -21.66 -4.25 3.61
C MET A 945 -22.97 -3.43 3.53
N VAL A 946 -23.97 -4.01 2.87
CA VAL A 946 -25.36 -3.50 2.85
C VAL A 946 -26.10 -3.84 4.15
N THR A 947 -25.83 -5.01 4.72
CA THR A 947 -26.38 -5.48 6.01
C THR A 947 -25.31 -6.26 6.76
N ASN A 948 -25.06 -5.94 8.03
CA ASN A 948 -24.07 -6.67 8.84
C ASN A 948 -24.63 -8.03 9.31
N CYS A 949 -23.77 -9.06 9.33
CA CYS A 949 -24.08 -10.36 9.92
C CYS A 949 -23.36 -10.59 11.26
N PHE A 950 -23.02 -9.51 11.98
CA PHE A 950 -22.31 -9.60 13.28
C PHE A 950 -23.10 -10.39 14.33
N TRP A 951 -24.44 -10.34 14.27
CA TRP A 951 -25.33 -11.16 15.09
C TRP A 951 -25.11 -12.67 14.84
N LEU A 952 -24.89 -13.07 13.58
CA LEU A 952 -24.67 -14.46 13.17
C LEU A 952 -23.28 -14.89 13.59
N LEU A 953 -22.24 -14.13 13.22
CA LEU A 953 -20.85 -14.36 13.63
C LEU A 953 -20.73 -14.61 15.14
N LYS A 954 -21.37 -13.78 15.97
CA LYS A 954 -21.39 -13.95 17.43
C LYS A 954 -22.07 -15.25 17.88
N ARG A 955 -23.10 -15.74 17.19
CA ARG A 955 -23.70 -17.06 17.48
C ARG A 955 -22.79 -18.21 17.00
N LEU A 956 -22.12 -18.06 15.86
CA LEU A 956 -21.15 -19.05 15.36
C LEU A 956 -19.99 -19.21 16.34
N LEU A 957 -19.38 -18.10 16.78
CA LEU A 957 -18.30 -18.08 17.77
C LEU A 957 -18.72 -18.69 19.11
N ASN A 958 -19.91 -18.35 19.62
CA ASN A 958 -20.47 -18.94 20.84
C ASN A 958 -20.60 -20.47 20.75
N PHE A 959 -20.96 -21.00 19.57
CA PHE A 959 -20.93 -22.44 19.32
C PHE A 959 -19.48 -22.97 19.21
N THR A 960 -18.66 -22.45 18.29
CA THR A 960 -17.35 -23.03 17.99
C THR A 960 -16.38 -22.95 19.16
N SER A 961 -16.37 -21.84 19.91
CA SER A 961 -15.46 -21.64 21.05
C SER A 961 -16.04 -22.10 22.40
N GLY A 962 -17.37 -22.00 22.59
CA GLY A 962 -18.04 -22.21 23.89
C GLY A 962 -19.01 -23.40 23.95
N ASN A 963 -19.32 -24.05 22.83
CA ASN A 963 -20.38 -25.04 22.66
C ASN A 963 -21.78 -24.55 23.13
N ILE A 964 -22.03 -23.25 23.01
CA ILE A 964 -23.35 -22.66 23.30
C ILE A 964 -24.22 -22.82 22.05
N LYS A 965 -25.22 -23.69 22.13
CA LYS A 965 -26.14 -23.99 21.04
C LYS A 965 -27.34 -23.05 21.07
N ASP A 966 -27.40 -22.15 20.09
CA ASP A 966 -28.54 -21.26 19.89
C ASP A 966 -29.79 -22.07 19.44
N PRO A 967 -30.98 -21.86 20.05
CA PRO A 967 -32.17 -22.66 19.77
C PRO A 967 -32.70 -22.59 18.34
N VAL A 968 -32.39 -21.53 17.59
CA VAL A 968 -32.78 -21.38 16.18
C VAL A 968 -31.76 -22.07 15.27
N LEU A 969 -30.46 -21.85 15.54
CA LEU A 969 -29.39 -22.51 14.80
C LEU A 969 -29.38 -24.04 14.94
N PHE A 970 -29.80 -24.56 16.11
CA PHE A 970 -29.81 -25.99 16.43
C PHE A 970 -31.23 -26.59 16.47
N SER A 971 -32.17 -26.04 15.71
CA SER A 971 -33.49 -26.65 15.52
C SER A 971 -33.37 -28.02 14.84
N GLU A 972 -34.06 -29.04 15.38
CA GLU A 972 -34.13 -30.39 14.80
C GLU A 972 -34.72 -30.38 13.37
N SER A 973 -35.49 -29.35 12.99
CA SER A 973 -35.97 -29.17 11.60
C SER A 973 -34.84 -29.05 10.57
N ASN A 974 -33.66 -28.60 11.00
CA ASN A 974 -32.53 -28.28 10.15
C ASN A 974 -31.44 -29.35 10.26
N ARG A 975 -31.69 -30.42 11.03
CA ARG A 975 -30.73 -31.48 11.31
C ARG A 975 -30.69 -32.51 10.18
N GLN A 976 -29.51 -32.72 9.61
CA GLN A 976 -29.32 -33.64 8.50
C GLN A 976 -29.13 -35.07 9.00
N HIS A 977 -30.15 -35.92 8.85
CA HIS A 977 -30.05 -37.35 9.20
C HIS A 977 -29.25 -38.18 8.19
N MET A 978 -29.14 -37.69 6.95
CA MET A 978 -28.32 -38.28 5.87
C MET A 978 -27.28 -37.25 5.44
N PRO A 979 -26.10 -37.65 4.95
CA PRO A 979 -25.15 -36.71 4.39
C PRO A 979 -25.73 -36.05 3.12
N LEU A 980 -25.59 -34.73 3.02
CA LEU A 980 -25.74 -34.04 1.74
C LEU A 980 -24.54 -34.41 0.87
N HIS A 981 -24.81 -34.98 -0.31
CA HIS A 981 -23.78 -35.22 -1.32
C HIS A 981 -24.39 -35.02 -2.71
N LEU A 982 -24.32 -33.79 -3.21
CA LEU A 982 -24.64 -33.49 -4.60
C LEU A 982 -23.53 -34.02 -5.53
N ASP A 983 -23.82 -34.12 -6.84
CA ASP A 983 -22.89 -34.71 -7.80
C ASP A 983 -21.57 -33.94 -7.89
N ASN A 984 -20.46 -34.65 -8.10
CA ASN A 984 -19.11 -34.06 -8.21
C ASN A 984 -18.99 -33.01 -9.34
N ASN A 985 -19.93 -32.98 -10.28
CA ASN A 985 -20.02 -31.98 -11.35
C ASN A 985 -20.43 -30.58 -10.85
N GLN A 986 -20.76 -30.42 -9.57
CA GLN A 986 -21.08 -29.13 -8.91
C GLN A 986 -19.97 -28.66 -7.96
N LEU A 987 -18.77 -29.26 -8.01
CA LEU A 987 -17.60 -28.78 -7.28
C LEU A 987 -16.82 -27.79 -8.16
N PRO A 988 -16.43 -26.61 -7.64
CA PRO A 988 -15.64 -25.64 -8.39
C PRO A 988 -14.26 -26.22 -8.74
N SER A 989 -13.82 -26.00 -9.99
CA SER A 989 -12.54 -26.49 -10.50
C SER A 989 -11.51 -25.36 -10.62
N ARG A 990 -10.30 -25.57 -10.09
CA ARG A 990 -9.16 -24.65 -10.27
C ARG A 990 -8.91 -24.33 -11.76
N ARG A 991 -8.60 -23.07 -12.04
CA ARG A 991 -8.31 -22.60 -13.40
C ARG A 991 -6.95 -23.05 -13.90
N THR A 992 -6.90 -23.55 -15.13
CA THR A 992 -5.69 -24.06 -15.78
C THR A 992 -5.03 -23.05 -16.73
N ASP A 993 -5.64 -21.88 -16.91
CA ASP A 993 -5.18 -20.80 -17.80
C ASP A 993 -4.42 -19.68 -17.07
N VAL A 994 -4.26 -19.78 -15.74
CA VAL A 994 -3.58 -18.80 -14.88
C VAL A 994 -2.42 -19.46 -14.14
N ASN A 995 -1.23 -18.84 -14.13
CA ASN A 995 -0.09 -19.34 -13.34
C ASN A 995 -0.18 -18.86 -11.88
N PHE A 996 -0.97 -19.56 -11.07
CA PHE A 996 -1.23 -19.20 -9.68
C PHE A 996 0.04 -19.07 -8.80
N SER A 997 1.11 -19.81 -9.13
CA SER A 997 2.41 -19.76 -8.44
C SER A 997 3.14 -18.40 -8.50
N THR A 998 2.72 -17.48 -9.39
CA THR A 998 3.21 -16.10 -9.43
C THR A 998 2.69 -15.27 -8.24
N TYR A 999 1.52 -15.63 -7.68
CA TYR A 999 0.80 -14.82 -6.69
C TYR A 999 0.80 -15.46 -5.30
N SER A 1000 0.67 -16.80 -5.26
CA SER A 1000 0.60 -17.61 -4.05
C SER A 1000 1.82 -17.51 -3.15
N SER A 1001 1.58 -17.51 -1.83
CA SER A 1001 2.57 -17.70 -0.74
C SER A 1001 2.90 -19.19 -0.48
N VAL A 1002 2.17 -20.12 -1.10
CA VAL A 1002 2.24 -21.57 -0.86
C VAL A 1002 2.72 -22.34 -2.10
N VAL A 1003 2.13 -22.11 -3.27
CA VAL A 1003 2.40 -22.89 -4.49
C VAL A 1003 3.82 -22.68 -4.98
N GLY A 1004 4.66 -23.70 -4.78
CA GLY A 1004 6.08 -23.66 -5.16
C GLY A 1004 6.98 -22.91 -4.17
N LYS A 1005 6.50 -22.62 -2.96
CA LYS A 1005 7.28 -22.03 -1.86
C LYS A 1005 7.68 -23.10 -0.83
N GLU A 1006 8.49 -22.73 0.16
CA GLU A 1006 8.86 -23.59 1.29
C GLU A 1006 8.02 -23.27 2.53
N LEU A 1007 7.55 -24.31 3.24
CA LEU A 1007 6.79 -24.20 4.49
C LEU A 1007 7.70 -23.71 5.64
N ILE A 1008 7.65 -22.42 5.95
CA ILE A 1008 8.49 -21.73 6.94
C ILE A 1008 7.62 -20.92 7.91
N CYS A 1009 7.97 -20.92 9.20
CA CYS A 1009 7.39 -20.03 10.20
C CYS A 1009 8.25 -18.75 10.33
N GLY A 1010 7.65 -17.58 10.18
CA GLY A 1010 8.33 -16.28 10.27
C GLY A 1010 8.48 -15.74 11.70
N SER A 1011 9.00 -14.52 11.82
CA SER A 1011 9.15 -13.79 13.09
C SER A 1011 7.82 -13.32 13.69
N ASP A 1012 6.77 -13.32 12.88
CA ASP A 1012 5.36 -13.13 13.25
C ASP A 1012 4.76 -14.33 14.01
N SER A 1013 5.48 -15.46 14.06
CA SER A 1013 5.02 -16.66 14.74
C SER A 1013 5.46 -16.74 16.20
N ARG A 1014 4.82 -17.62 16.98
CA ARG A 1014 5.22 -17.90 18.37
C ARG A 1014 6.47 -18.78 18.49
N PHE A 1015 6.89 -19.44 17.41
CA PHE A 1015 7.86 -20.52 17.45
C PHE A 1015 8.85 -20.42 16.28
N GLU A 1016 10.14 -20.22 16.59
CA GLU A 1016 11.22 -20.35 15.61
C GLU A 1016 11.30 -21.80 15.07
N VAL A 1017 10.60 -22.09 13.97
CA VAL A 1017 10.65 -23.38 13.28
C VAL A 1017 11.48 -23.26 12.00
N TRP A 1018 12.80 -23.11 12.19
CA TRP A 1018 13.75 -23.32 11.10
C TRP A 1018 13.76 -24.79 10.66
N GLY A 1019 13.38 -25.03 9.40
CA GLY A 1019 13.56 -26.31 8.72
C GLY A 1019 12.44 -27.33 8.91
N THR A 1020 11.21 -26.99 8.52
CA THR A 1020 10.01 -27.86 8.57
C THR A 1020 10.02 -29.04 7.57
N LYS A 1021 11.17 -29.65 7.28
CA LYS A 1021 11.26 -31.04 6.77
C LYS A 1021 10.95 -32.06 7.87
N GLY A 1022 10.12 -31.65 8.84
CA GLY A 1022 9.98 -32.21 10.18
C GLY A 1022 8.82 -33.18 10.37
N TYR A 1023 7.86 -33.24 9.43
CA TYR A 1023 6.84 -34.29 9.46
C TYR A 1023 7.42 -35.69 9.20
N SER A 1024 8.66 -35.80 8.68
CA SER A 1024 9.49 -37.00 8.82
C SER A 1024 10.99 -36.77 8.55
N LEU A 1025 11.75 -36.20 9.50
CA LEU A 1025 13.18 -36.54 9.72
C LEU A 1025 13.77 -35.89 10.99
N GLN A 1026 14.84 -36.48 11.54
CA GLN A 1026 15.54 -35.98 12.72
C GLN A 1026 16.67 -34.99 12.34
N VAL A 1027 16.77 -33.89 13.07
CA VAL A 1027 18.02 -33.11 13.21
C VAL A 1027 18.25 -32.79 14.69
N ARG A 1028 19.49 -32.93 15.18
CA ARG A 1028 19.88 -32.52 16.54
C ARG A 1028 20.30 -31.04 16.54
N GLY A 1029 19.44 -30.18 17.08
CA GLY A 1029 19.68 -28.75 17.31
C GLY A 1029 18.96 -28.26 18.57
N ARG A 1030 19.35 -27.10 19.10
CA ARG A 1030 18.69 -26.48 20.27
C ARG A 1030 17.45 -25.69 19.84
N ASN A 1031 16.37 -26.40 19.51
CA ASN A 1031 15.14 -25.79 19.03
C ASN A 1031 14.09 -25.76 20.15
N ARG A 1032 13.35 -24.66 20.32
CA ARG A 1032 12.08 -24.66 21.05
C ARG A 1032 11.06 -25.47 20.23
N ARG A 1033 10.34 -26.38 20.89
CA ARG A 1033 9.32 -27.23 20.25
C ARG A 1033 7.92 -26.72 20.61
N LEU A 1034 6.96 -26.99 19.73
CA LEU A 1034 5.53 -26.93 20.06
C LEU A 1034 5.25 -27.79 21.33
N PRO A 1035 4.60 -27.25 22.37
CA PRO A 1035 4.11 -28.04 23.49
C PRO A 1035 3.07 -29.10 23.03
N GLY A 1036 2.87 -30.14 23.86
CA GLY A 1036 1.75 -31.08 23.70
C GLY A 1036 2.00 -32.35 22.87
N TYR A 1037 2.95 -32.37 21.92
CA TYR A 1037 3.22 -33.58 21.12
C TYR A 1037 4.05 -34.63 21.90
N ALA A 1038 3.46 -35.81 22.12
CA ALA A 1038 4.10 -36.91 22.84
C ALA A 1038 5.22 -37.59 22.03
N VAL A 1039 6.35 -37.85 22.68
CA VAL A 1039 7.45 -38.66 22.11
C VAL A 1039 7.19 -40.13 22.43
N ILE A 1040 7.23 -40.99 21.41
CA ILE A 1040 7.27 -42.45 21.62
C ILE A 1040 8.67 -42.80 22.14
N ASP A 1041 8.76 -43.21 23.41
CA ASP A 1041 10.02 -43.56 24.05
C ASP A 1041 10.42 -45.01 23.78
N LEU A 1042 11.63 -45.19 23.23
CA LEU A 1042 12.33 -46.46 23.06
C LEU A 1042 13.80 -46.22 23.43
N GLY A 1043 14.11 -46.46 24.71
CA GLY A 1043 15.36 -46.00 25.32
C GLY A 1043 16.55 -46.98 25.28
N THR A 1044 17.37 -46.89 26.33
CA THR A 1044 18.58 -47.68 26.66
C THR A 1044 19.87 -47.46 25.83
N GLY A 1045 20.82 -46.72 26.43
CA GLY A 1045 22.27 -46.96 26.34
C GLY A 1045 23.02 -46.48 25.08
N LEU A 1046 24.30 -46.08 25.13
CA LEU A 1046 25.20 -45.90 26.28
C LEU A 1046 26.26 -44.80 25.97
N ASN A 1047 27.08 -44.42 26.95
CA ASN A 1047 28.08 -43.34 26.79
C ASN A 1047 29.28 -43.71 25.91
N SER A 1048 29.91 -42.68 25.33
CA SER A 1048 31.17 -42.78 24.57
C SER A 1048 32.40 -42.69 25.48
N THR A 1049 33.36 -43.59 25.28
CA THR A 1049 34.79 -43.40 25.62
C THR A 1049 35.68 -44.12 24.61
N ARG A 1050 36.94 -43.69 24.54
CA ARG A 1050 38.07 -44.24 23.76
C ARG A 1050 38.27 -45.75 24.07
N ASP A 1051 38.93 -46.59 23.26
CA ASP A 1051 40.30 -46.40 22.73
C ASP A 1051 40.73 -47.36 21.60
N ALA A 1052 41.91 -47.04 21.03
CA ALA A 1052 42.90 -47.86 20.31
C ALA A 1052 42.59 -49.25 19.67
N SER A 1053 42.75 -49.28 18.33
CA SER A 1053 43.67 -50.18 17.58
C SER A 1053 43.30 -51.63 17.17
N ASN A 1054 44.00 -52.07 16.10
CA ASN A 1054 44.44 -53.44 15.79
C ASN A 1054 43.44 -54.55 15.38
N THR A 1055 43.19 -54.57 14.07
CA THR A 1055 43.53 -55.68 13.13
C THR A 1055 43.10 -57.14 13.37
N ARG A 1056 42.62 -57.70 12.24
CA ARG A 1056 42.90 -59.01 11.61
C ARG A 1056 41.92 -60.18 11.80
N ALA A 1057 41.60 -60.74 10.62
CA ALA A 1057 41.39 -62.15 10.30
C ALA A 1057 40.11 -62.83 10.82
N PHE A 1058 39.66 -63.94 10.23
CA PHE A 1058 39.55 -64.40 8.82
C PHE A 1058 38.89 -65.80 8.91
N ASP A 1059 38.30 -66.29 7.81
CA ASP A 1059 37.87 -67.70 7.66
C ASP A 1059 36.78 -68.24 8.61
N SER A 1060 36.00 -69.27 8.26
CA SER A 1060 35.79 -69.91 6.94
C SER A 1060 34.46 -70.67 6.88
N SER A 1061 34.05 -71.03 5.64
CA SER A 1061 33.36 -72.27 5.19
C SER A 1061 32.47 -73.08 6.18
N GLU A 1062 31.28 -73.57 5.81
CA GLU A 1062 31.05 -74.41 4.60
C GLU A 1062 29.65 -74.28 3.95
N LYS A 1063 29.44 -75.10 2.89
CA LYS A 1063 28.24 -75.23 2.04
C LYS A 1063 27.19 -76.15 2.76
N LYS A 1064 25.97 -76.43 2.28
CA LYS A 1064 25.44 -76.49 0.90
C LYS A 1064 23.90 -76.66 0.88
N ASN A 1065 23.18 -75.94 0.00
CA ASN A 1065 21.75 -76.14 -0.37
C ASN A 1065 20.71 -76.01 0.78
N ASP A 1066 19.42 -75.72 0.56
CA ASP A 1066 18.61 -75.76 -0.68
C ASP A 1066 17.78 -74.47 -0.90
N ASP A 1067 16.62 -74.56 -1.56
CA ASP A 1067 16.10 -73.55 -2.51
C ASP A 1067 15.12 -72.45 -2.00
N ASN A 1068 14.97 -71.40 -2.83
CA ASN A 1068 13.82 -70.46 -3.01
C ASN A 1068 13.58 -69.21 -2.09
N ARG A 1069 13.59 -68.03 -2.75
CA ARG A 1069 12.76 -66.79 -2.60
C ARG A 1069 13.18 -65.58 -1.72
N TYR A 1070 13.46 -64.48 -2.45
CA TYR A 1070 13.10 -63.08 -2.19
C TYR A 1070 13.61 -62.35 -0.92
N PHE A 1071 14.81 -61.79 -1.04
CA PHE A 1071 15.08 -60.36 -0.73
C PHE A 1071 15.04 -59.56 -2.05
N GLY A 1072 15.05 -58.22 -2.10
CA GLY A 1072 15.10 -57.17 -1.07
C GLY A 1072 15.49 -55.83 -1.72
N LEU A 1073 15.41 -54.70 -0.99
CA LEU A 1073 15.92 -53.41 -1.47
C LEU A 1073 17.46 -53.36 -1.42
N PHE A 1074 18.10 -52.50 -2.24
CA PHE A 1074 18.75 -51.28 -1.73
C PHE A 1074 19.31 -50.35 -2.84
N ASN A 1075 19.74 -49.16 -2.42
CA ASN A 1075 19.95 -47.92 -3.20
C ASN A 1075 21.41 -47.73 -3.70
N ARG A 1076 21.65 -46.56 -4.35
CA ARG A 1076 22.95 -45.91 -4.68
C ARG A 1076 23.65 -46.46 -5.94
N GLU A 1077 24.40 -45.67 -6.74
CA GLU A 1077 24.73 -44.23 -6.68
C GLU A 1077 24.98 -43.62 -8.08
N ASP A 1078 25.35 -42.34 -8.13
CA ASP A 1078 25.37 -41.46 -9.33
C ASP A 1078 26.41 -41.80 -10.43
N MET A 1079 26.14 -41.39 -11.69
CA MET A 1079 26.93 -40.39 -12.47
C MET A 1079 26.74 -40.44 -14.01
N ASP A 1080 27.04 -39.29 -14.62
CA ASP A 1080 27.52 -39.03 -16.00
C ASP A 1080 26.65 -39.13 -17.28
N MET A 1081 26.94 -38.17 -18.16
CA MET A 1081 26.61 -38.05 -19.59
C MET A 1081 27.67 -38.82 -20.45
N PRO A 1082 27.55 -39.03 -21.78
CA PRO A 1082 26.50 -38.56 -22.71
C PRO A 1082 26.06 -39.51 -23.87
N VAL A 1083 25.06 -39.06 -24.64
CA VAL A 1083 24.97 -39.16 -26.13
C VAL A 1083 24.53 -40.48 -26.84
N VAL A 1084 23.40 -40.33 -27.57
CA VAL A 1084 23.06 -40.87 -28.93
C VAL A 1084 22.14 -42.12 -29.15
N VAL A 1085 20.96 -41.80 -29.74
CA VAL A 1085 20.13 -42.53 -30.74
C VAL A 1085 19.50 -43.90 -30.39
N ALA A 1086 18.15 -43.93 -30.31
CA ALA A 1086 17.27 -44.58 -31.33
C ALA A 1086 15.76 -44.61 -30.96
N SER A 1087 14.96 -43.56 -31.30
CA SER A 1087 13.46 -43.67 -31.26
C SER A 1087 12.63 -42.54 -31.91
N HIS A 1088 13.22 -41.59 -32.66
CA HIS A 1088 12.40 -40.76 -33.58
C HIS A 1088 11.70 -41.64 -34.64
N TRP A 1089 10.58 -41.16 -35.19
CA TRP A 1089 9.66 -41.76 -36.19
C TRP A 1089 8.33 -42.36 -35.70
N LEU A 1090 8.18 -42.79 -34.44
CA LEU A 1090 6.94 -43.42 -33.98
C LEU A 1090 5.75 -42.45 -33.78
N LEU A 1091 5.95 -41.34 -33.06
CA LEU A 1091 4.86 -40.37 -32.80
C LEU A 1091 4.30 -39.68 -34.08
N PRO A 1092 5.13 -39.21 -35.03
CA PRO A 1092 4.62 -38.52 -36.23
C PRO A 1092 3.67 -39.37 -37.08
N ALA A 1093 3.91 -40.69 -37.16
CA ALA A 1093 3.04 -41.62 -37.88
C ALA A 1093 1.65 -41.73 -37.25
N ILE A 1094 1.57 -41.80 -35.91
CA ILE A 1094 0.31 -41.89 -35.16
C ILE A 1094 -0.52 -40.61 -35.36
N VAL A 1095 0.12 -39.43 -35.25
CA VAL A 1095 -0.54 -38.13 -35.45
C VAL A 1095 -1.09 -37.99 -36.88
N ALA A 1096 -0.34 -38.42 -37.90
CA ALA A 1096 -0.77 -38.38 -39.29
C ALA A 1096 -2.03 -39.24 -39.54
N ILE A 1097 -2.10 -40.44 -38.96
CA ILE A 1097 -3.24 -41.35 -39.10
C ILE A 1097 -4.51 -40.76 -38.45
N PHE A 1098 -4.40 -40.20 -37.25
CA PHE A 1098 -5.53 -39.54 -36.57
C PHE A 1098 -6.03 -38.30 -37.33
N GLY A 1099 -5.12 -37.48 -37.88
CA GLY A 1099 -5.48 -36.34 -38.72
C GLY A 1099 -6.27 -36.73 -39.97
N LEU A 1100 -5.91 -37.84 -40.62
CA LEU A 1100 -6.61 -38.35 -41.81
C LEU A 1100 -8.05 -38.79 -41.49
N LEU A 1101 -8.26 -39.46 -40.35
CA LEU A 1101 -9.58 -39.93 -39.91
C LEU A 1101 -10.53 -38.76 -39.59
N LEU A 1102 -10.03 -37.71 -38.95
CA LEU A 1102 -10.80 -36.48 -38.68
C LEU A 1102 -11.24 -35.78 -39.98
N LEU A 1103 -10.35 -35.68 -40.97
CA LEU A 1103 -10.67 -35.11 -42.29
C LEU A 1103 -11.79 -35.87 -43.01
N VAL A 1104 -11.75 -37.21 -42.99
CA VAL A 1104 -12.81 -38.06 -43.60
C VAL A 1104 -14.15 -37.88 -42.86
N SER A 1105 -14.14 -37.73 -41.54
CA SER A 1105 -15.34 -37.45 -40.75
C SER A 1105 -15.99 -36.12 -41.15
N PHE A 1106 -15.22 -35.02 -41.16
CA PHE A 1106 -15.71 -33.70 -41.58
C PHE A 1106 -16.21 -33.68 -43.03
N TRP A 1107 -15.55 -34.40 -43.94
CA TRP A 1107 -15.99 -34.51 -45.33
C TRP A 1107 -17.36 -35.19 -45.47
N ARG A 1108 -17.60 -36.30 -44.73
CA ARG A 1108 -18.90 -36.98 -44.68
C ARG A 1108 -20.00 -36.07 -44.11
N ILE A 1109 -19.72 -35.32 -43.05
CA ILE A 1109 -20.66 -34.35 -42.46
C ILE A 1109 -21.03 -33.24 -43.47
N ARG A 1110 -20.04 -32.72 -44.20
CA ARG A 1110 -20.23 -31.65 -45.20
C ARG A 1110 -21.04 -32.13 -46.42
N GLN A 1111 -20.89 -33.39 -46.84
CA GLN A 1111 -21.80 -34.00 -47.82
C GLN A 1111 -23.24 -34.14 -47.30
N LYS A 1112 -23.43 -34.58 -46.04
CA LYS A 1112 -24.76 -34.78 -45.43
C LYS A 1112 -25.57 -33.48 -45.38
N ARG A 1113 -24.94 -32.33 -45.10
CA ARG A 1113 -25.58 -31.00 -45.17
C ARG A 1113 -25.96 -30.56 -46.60
N ARG A 1114 -25.20 -30.95 -47.65
CA ARG A 1114 -25.53 -30.59 -49.05
C ARG A 1114 -26.75 -31.32 -49.61
N ARG A 1115 -27.15 -32.49 -49.09
CA ARG A 1115 -28.33 -33.24 -49.57
C ARG A 1115 -29.68 -32.73 -49.03
N ARG A 1116 -29.73 -31.83 -48.04
CA ARG A 1116 -30.97 -31.26 -47.47
C ARG A 1116 -31.46 -29.95 -48.12
N ARG A 1117 -30.96 -29.58 -49.32
CA ARG A 1117 -31.33 -28.34 -50.04
C ARG A 1117 -31.84 -28.53 -51.48
N LYS A 1118 -32.42 -29.71 -51.78
CA LYS A 1118 -33.22 -29.94 -53.00
C LYS A 1118 -34.40 -30.87 -52.69
N GLY A 1119 -35.62 -30.40 -52.89
CA GLY A 1119 -36.84 -31.22 -52.82
C GLY A 1119 -38.07 -30.43 -52.36
N SER A 1120 -39.14 -30.51 -53.15
CA SER A 1120 -40.50 -29.99 -52.93
C SER A 1120 -40.69 -28.47 -52.76
N GLY A 1121 -41.59 -27.94 -53.59
CA GLY A 1121 -42.32 -26.70 -53.37
C GLY A 1121 -43.59 -26.74 -54.25
N SER A 1122 -44.75 -26.34 -53.71
CA SER A 1122 -46.00 -26.16 -54.45
C SER A 1122 -47.04 -25.43 -53.58
N SER A 1123 -47.95 -24.69 -54.23
CA SER A 1123 -49.30 -24.25 -53.76
C SER A 1123 -49.41 -23.54 -52.39
N ARG A 1124 -49.77 -22.26 -52.28
CA ARG A 1124 -51.01 -21.52 -52.65
C ARG A 1124 -52.18 -21.64 -51.64
N SER A 1125 -52.64 -20.45 -51.24
CA SER A 1125 -54.03 -20.04 -50.94
C SER A 1125 -54.56 -20.05 -49.49
N ALA A 1126 -55.29 -18.97 -49.20
CA ALA A 1126 -56.38 -18.77 -48.22
C ALA A 1126 -56.07 -18.56 -46.72
N ASN A 1127 -56.20 -17.28 -46.31
CA ASN A 1127 -56.77 -16.82 -45.05
C ASN A 1127 -58.22 -17.36 -44.86
N PRO A 1128 -58.81 -17.39 -43.64
CA PRO A 1128 -59.01 -16.20 -42.77
C PRO A 1128 -57.79 -15.71 -42.00
#